data_AF-A0A958V6R0-F1
#
_entry.id   AF-A0A958V6R0-F1
#
_cell.length_a   1.000
_cell.length_b   1.000
_cell.length_c   1.000
_cell.angle_alpha   90.00
_cell.angle_beta   90.00
_cell.angle_gamma   90.00
#
_symmetry.space_group_name_H-M   'P 1'
#
loop_
_entity.id
_entity.type
_entity.pdbx_description
1 polymer ?
#
loop_
_entity_poly.entity_id
_entity_poly.type
_entity_poly.pdbx_seq_one_letter_code
_entity_poly.pdbx_strand_id
1 'polypeptide(L)'
;MKKIFFFFFVAVALSSCKTGKDSPWILTAPAGSHFTAIDKNDTTVIPNGRLLTPTGKSIMVAPHPYGLVLSPDGNTAITANSGVNPLSITIIRNILSVNPEVQQIPPGSSTDKGVLASVFMGLAVSKDNQTVYVSGGQDNKIYKFDLNSGDKKGFIDCSYVNDSVNYSDGYIGDMVLSKDGKKLYSVDQIGFRMLIIDTATDKLEKNVPVGRYPFGICLSPDEKKAYVANVGMFQYNMITGITKENVVENAIKYPPFAYGSQEMKDGIHTDTLDVPGLGSMNAPEAFSVFTIGLDNPEKPAVIAKTKTGHLVGSMVEGIPAVGGASPNSLVATDAYVFVTNGTNDNVSVLSIEKDTVVNTIYLKPDPRIRQFRGVIPFGLALSPDKNRLFVACSGINAVAVIDARELKVMGYIPTGWFPAKLKVSGDGKKLIVANAKGFGSGPNGGSTFNLGPEGSYIGSLMKGTVEVLDIPSDEELKGLTKKVISNNFTFDRADAQKFSWRKKNPVPLFPGEKESPIKHVVFISKENRTYDEIFGQVEKGNGEEDLARYGRHASFTNRAGTDSMLNADVMVNHLKLAHDFAIGDNFYVDSDVSADGHRWLVNTYPNEWVETCTAASYGGNRSFKFNSKAPGIYAMNGAAGAIYPEDYNEAGSMWDHLERNQVAFYNFGFSIMFEPGIYD
;
A
#
# COMPACT_ATOMS: atom_id res chain seq x y z
N MET A 1 -42.93 71.17 31.94
CA MET A 1 -42.00 70.80 30.84
C MET A 1 -41.44 69.40 31.10
N LYS A 2 -41.88 68.40 30.32
CA LYS A 2 -41.17 67.13 30.04
C LYS A 2 -41.99 66.37 28.98
N LYS A 3 -41.44 66.27 27.76
CA LYS A 3 -42.00 65.51 26.62
C LYS A 3 -41.70 64.03 26.85
N ILE A 4 -42.69 63.15 26.63
CA ILE A 4 -42.48 61.70 26.59
C ILE A 4 -42.83 61.22 25.17
N PHE A 5 -41.80 60.76 24.46
CA PHE A 5 -41.88 60.05 23.19
C PHE A 5 -42.28 58.60 23.45
N PHE A 6 -43.32 58.11 22.77
CA PHE A 6 -43.66 56.68 22.73
C PHE A 6 -42.99 56.04 21.51
N PHE A 7 -42.03 55.15 21.74
CA PHE A 7 -41.43 54.29 20.71
C PHE A 7 -42.24 52.98 20.63
N PHE A 8 -42.75 52.66 19.43
CA PHE A 8 -43.33 51.36 19.11
C PHE A 8 -42.21 50.36 18.83
N PHE A 9 -42.07 49.33 19.67
CA PHE A 9 -41.20 48.18 19.40
C PHE A 9 -42.02 47.10 18.67
N VAL A 10 -41.67 46.84 17.40
CA VAL A 10 -42.14 45.67 16.66
C VAL A 10 -41.32 44.46 17.12
N ALA A 11 -41.96 43.54 17.84
CA ALA A 11 -41.37 42.26 18.19
C ALA A 11 -41.39 41.34 16.96
N VAL A 12 -40.24 41.21 16.29
CA VAL A 12 -40.01 40.16 15.29
C VAL A 12 -39.77 38.86 16.05
N ALA A 13 -40.74 37.95 16.02
CA ALA A 13 -40.57 36.58 16.48
C ALA A 13 -39.60 35.85 15.54
N LEU A 14 -38.33 35.77 15.92
CA LEU A 14 -37.38 34.82 15.31
C LEU A 14 -37.78 33.41 15.75
N SER A 15 -38.64 32.77 14.95
CA SER A 15 -38.78 31.32 14.96
C SER A 15 -37.43 30.72 14.58
N SER A 16 -36.61 30.37 15.56
CA SER A 16 -35.47 29.49 15.34
C SER A 16 -36.02 28.15 14.84
N CYS A 17 -35.96 27.93 13.53
CA CYS A 17 -35.93 26.59 12.99
C CYS A 17 -34.66 25.92 13.55
N LYS A 18 -34.79 25.28 14.71
CA LYS A 18 -33.91 24.18 15.09
C LYS A 18 -34.14 23.09 14.05
N THR A 19 -33.44 23.16 12.92
CA THR A 19 -33.17 21.98 12.12
C THR A 19 -32.46 21.02 13.06
N GLY A 20 -33.16 19.99 13.54
CA GLY A 20 -32.52 18.92 14.31
C GLY A 20 -31.35 18.43 13.48
N LYS A 21 -30.12 18.63 13.96
CA LYS A 21 -28.95 18.05 13.29
C LYS A 21 -29.14 16.55 13.40
N ASP A 22 -29.31 15.88 12.27
CA ASP A 22 -29.35 14.42 12.23
C ASP A 22 -28.12 13.87 12.97
N SER A 23 -28.35 12.90 13.85
CA SER A 23 -27.30 12.22 14.58
C SER A 23 -26.29 11.59 13.61
N PRO A 24 -24.96 11.82 13.78
CA PRO A 24 -23.96 11.33 12.84
C PRO A 24 -23.92 9.80 12.83
N TRP A 25 -23.37 9.25 11.75
CA TRP A 25 -23.08 7.82 11.66
C TRP A 25 -21.80 7.49 12.44
N ILE A 26 -21.86 6.42 13.21
CA ILE A 26 -20.72 5.78 13.87
C ILE A 26 -20.40 4.51 13.08
N LEU A 27 -19.13 4.38 12.72
CA LEU A 27 -18.59 3.22 12.04
C LEU A 27 -17.88 2.34 13.06
N THR A 28 -18.14 1.04 13.01
CA THR A 28 -17.39 0.04 13.78
C THR A 28 -16.98 -1.12 12.89
N ALA A 29 -15.90 -1.80 13.26
CA ALA A 29 -15.48 -3.02 12.60
C ALA A 29 -16.58 -4.09 12.72
N PRO A 30 -16.91 -4.82 11.63
CA PRO A 30 -17.99 -5.80 11.62
C PRO A 30 -17.73 -7.04 12.47
N ALA A 31 -16.47 -7.35 12.79
CA ALA A 31 -16.13 -8.46 13.69
C ALA A 31 -16.66 -8.27 15.12
N GLY A 32 -16.96 -7.05 15.58
CA GLY A 32 -17.54 -6.82 16.90
C GLY A 32 -16.65 -7.32 18.04
N SER A 33 -16.97 -8.49 18.61
CA SER A 33 -16.18 -9.16 19.66
C SER A 33 -15.58 -10.49 19.20
N HIS A 34 -15.69 -10.82 17.91
CA HIS A 34 -15.08 -12.02 17.35
C HIS A 34 -13.56 -11.83 17.23
N PHE A 35 -12.81 -12.84 17.65
CA PHE A 35 -11.37 -12.91 17.47
C PHE A 35 -11.01 -13.13 15.99
N THR A 36 -9.76 -12.81 15.66
CA THR A 36 -9.16 -13.18 14.37
C THR A 36 -9.26 -14.70 14.19
N ALA A 37 -9.86 -15.13 13.08
CA ALA A 37 -10.09 -16.54 12.81
C ALA A 37 -10.06 -16.77 11.29
N ILE A 38 -9.26 -17.75 10.85
CA ILE A 38 -9.16 -18.12 9.45
C ILE A 38 -10.13 -19.27 9.17
N ASP A 39 -11.22 -18.96 8.48
CA ASP A 39 -12.09 -19.93 7.82
C ASP A 39 -12.10 -19.64 6.32
N LYS A 40 -11.49 -20.54 5.54
CA LYS A 40 -11.33 -20.39 4.08
C LYS A 40 -12.58 -20.82 3.31
N ASN A 41 -13.53 -21.50 3.98
CA ASN A 41 -14.74 -22.02 3.36
C ASN A 41 -15.99 -21.19 3.72
N ASP A 42 -15.90 -20.33 4.75
CA ASP A 42 -16.95 -19.39 5.14
C ASP A 42 -16.37 -17.97 5.31
N THR A 43 -16.29 -17.49 6.55
CA THR A 43 -15.96 -16.11 6.86
C THR A 43 -14.69 -16.05 7.69
N THR A 44 -13.65 -15.43 7.14
CA THR A 44 -12.42 -15.13 7.88
C THR A 44 -12.54 -13.76 8.55
N VAL A 45 -12.19 -13.69 9.84
CA VAL A 45 -12.04 -12.43 10.59
C VAL A 45 -10.56 -12.07 10.58
N ILE A 46 -10.20 -10.91 10.01
CA ILE A 46 -8.82 -10.42 9.94
C ILE A 46 -8.49 -9.44 11.08
N PRO A 47 -7.20 -9.19 11.40
CA PRO A 47 -6.77 -8.37 12.54
C PRO A 47 -7.32 -6.93 12.60
N ASN A 48 -7.75 -6.36 11.48
CA ASN A 48 -8.40 -5.05 11.42
C ASN A 48 -9.93 -5.13 11.66
N GLY A 49 -10.46 -6.30 12.04
CA GLY A 49 -11.86 -6.54 12.38
C GLY A 49 -12.81 -6.58 11.18
N ARG A 50 -12.27 -6.53 9.96
CA ARG A 50 -13.03 -6.76 8.73
C ARG A 50 -13.20 -8.26 8.48
N LEU A 51 -14.15 -8.58 7.61
CA LEU A 51 -14.48 -9.94 7.22
C LEU A 51 -14.01 -10.20 5.79
N LEU A 52 -13.47 -11.38 5.53
CA LEU A 52 -13.21 -11.86 4.17
C LEU A 52 -14.25 -12.91 3.81
N THR A 53 -14.91 -12.69 2.67
CA THR A 53 -15.79 -13.68 2.03
C THR A 53 -15.51 -13.66 0.51
N PRO A 54 -14.29 -14.08 0.08
CA PRO A 54 -13.92 -14.11 -1.32
C PRO A 54 -14.91 -14.91 -2.15
N THR A 55 -15.01 -14.59 -3.44
CA THR A 55 -15.89 -15.31 -4.37
C THR A 55 -15.06 -16.22 -5.27
N GLY A 56 -15.63 -17.36 -5.67
CA GLY A 56 -14.89 -18.31 -6.51
C GLY A 56 -13.83 -19.08 -5.74
N LYS A 57 -12.73 -19.42 -6.42
CA LYS A 57 -11.73 -20.36 -5.92
C LYS A 57 -10.41 -19.67 -5.61
N SER A 58 -9.95 -19.78 -4.37
CA SER A 58 -8.63 -19.30 -3.94
C SER A 58 -7.57 -20.39 -4.03
N ILE A 59 -6.47 -20.11 -4.73
CA ILE A 59 -5.28 -20.95 -4.84
C ILE A 59 -4.20 -20.34 -3.95
N MET A 60 -3.76 -21.04 -2.93
CA MET A 60 -2.69 -20.56 -2.04
C MET A 60 -1.36 -20.46 -2.80
N VAL A 61 -0.64 -19.36 -2.60
CA VAL A 61 0.70 -19.13 -3.16
C VAL A 61 1.66 -18.62 -2.07
N ALA A 62 2.94 -18.40 -2.40
CA ALA A 62 3.88 -17.83 -1.45
C ALA A 62 3.46 -16.42 -0.98
N PRO A 63 4.02 -15.91 0.12
CA PRO A 63 3.67 -14.60 0.67
C PRO A 63 3.83 -13.45 -0.33
N HIS A 64 2.95 -12.44 -0.24
CA HIS A 64 3.04 -11.17 -0.96
C HIS A 64 3.08 -11.27 -2.51
N PRO A 65 2.11 -11.95 -3.16
CA PRO A 65 1.94 -11.97 -4.61
C PRO A 65 1.50 -10.59 -5.16
N TYR A 66 2.44 -9.66 -5.33
CA TYR A 66 2.17 -8.31 -5.81
C TYR A 66 2.15 -8.18 -7.34
N GLY A 67 2.62 -9.19 -8.07
CA GLY A 67 2.59 -9.26 -9.54
C GLY A 67 1.63 -10.31 -10.05
N LEU A 68 0.98 -10.09 -11.20
CA LEU A 68 0.13 -11.09 -11.86
C LEU A 68 0.11 -10.89 -13.38
N VAL A 69 0.37 -11.95 -14.14
CA VAL A 69 0.22 -11.98 -15.61
C VAL A 69 -0.39 -13.30 -16.07
N LEU A 70 -1.12 -13.27 -17.19
CA LEU A 70 -1.59 -14.46 -17.89
C LEU A 70 -0.71 -14.73 -19.10
N SER A 71 -0.51 -16.00 -19.42
CA SER A 71 0.04 -16.41 -20.72
C SER A 71 -0.87 -15.92 -21.86
N PRO A 72 -0.33 -15.60 -23.05
CA PRO A 72 -1.09 -15.23 -24.23
C PRO A 72 -2.29 -16.13 -24.58
N ASP A 73 -2.23 -17.43 -24.29
CA ASP A 73 -3.34 -18.37 -24.49
C ASP A 73 -4.39 -18.35 -23.36
N GLY A 74 -4.13 -17.62 -22.28
CA GLY A 74 -4.98 -17.51 -21.09
C GLY A 74 -4.98 -18.74 -20.18
N ASN A 75 -4.20 -19.78 -20.48
CA ASN A 75 -4.25 -21.05 -19.76
C ASN A 75 -3.38 -21.06 -18.48
N THR A 76 -2.37 -20.21 -18.41
CA THR A 76 -1.41 -20.16 -17.30
C THR A 76 -1.39 -18.79 -16.66
N ALA A 77 -1.46 -18.73 -15.33
CA ALA A 77 -1.24 -17.51 -14.56
C ALA A 77 0.13 -17.57 -13.87
N ILE A 78 0.83 -16.45 -13.80
CA ILE A 78 2.09 -16.32 -13.07
C ILE A 78 1.94 -15.18 -12.09
N THR A 79 2.30 -15.43 -10.83
CA THR A 79 2.37 -14.41 -9.78
C THR A 79 3.80 -14.23 -9.27
N ALA A 80 4.14 -13.00 -8.90
CA ALA A 80 5.44 -12.63 -8.35
C ALA A 80 5.30 -12.36 -6.85
N ASN A 81 5.93 -13.22 -6.05
CA ASN A 81 5.87 -13.21 -4.60
C ASN A 81 7.07 -12.40 -4.08
N SER A 82 6.89 -11.08 -4.08
CA SER A 82 7.92 -10.12 -3.68
C SER A 82 7.66 -9.68 -2.25
N GLY A 83 8.41 -10.25 -1.32
CA GLY A 83 8.24 -9.97 0.10
C GLY A 83 9.41 -10.50 0.89
N VAL A 84 9.12 -11.30 1.91
CA VAL A 84 10.11 -11.76 2.89
C VAL A 84 10.81 -13.04 2.43
N ASN A 85 10.18 -14.20 2.65
CA ASN A 85 10.69 -15.50 2.21
C ASN A 85 9.52 -16.46 1.98
N PRO A 86 9.57 -17.30 0.94
CA PRO A 86 10.57 -17.29 -0.13
C PRO A 86 10.29 -16.18 -1.15
N LEU A 87 11.33 -15.53 -1.65
CA LEU A 87 11.23 -14.81 -2.92
C LEU A 87 10.99 -15.82 -4.02
N SER A 88 9.90 -15.68 -4.76
CA SER A 88 9.53 -16.67 -5.75
C SER A 88 8.62 -16.10 -6.82
N ILE A 89 8.49 -16.83 -7.93
CA ILE A 89 7.29 -16.80 -8.76
C ILE A 89 6.47 -18.05 -8.51
N THR A 90 5.18 -17.99 -8.79
CA THR A 90 4.34 -19.19 -8.86
C THR A 90 3.68 -19.27 -10.22
N ILE A 91 3.95 -20.36 -10.95
CA ILE A 91 3.33 -20.69 -12.23
C ILE A 91 2.12 -21.59 -11.94
N ILE A 92 0.94 -21.18 -12.39
CA ILE A 92 -0.32 -21.86 -12.17
C ILE A 92 -0.92 -22.23 -13.53
N ARG A 93 -0.71 -23.49 -13.94
CA ARG A 93 -1.16 -24.00 -15.25
C ARG A 93 -2.60 -24.49 -15.17
N ASN A 94 -3.31 -24.37 -16.29
CA ASN A 94 -4.73 -24.69 -16.38
C ASN A 94 -5.54 -23.91 -15.33
N ILE A 95 -5.26 -22.60 -15.22
CA ILE A 95 -5.77 -21.74 -14.14
C ILE A 95 -7.30 -21.74 -14.03
N LEU A 96 -7.99 -21.88 -15.16
CA LEU A 96 -9.46 -21.90 -15.21
C LEU A 96 -10.07 -23.29 -14.93
N SER A 97 -9.24 -24.31 -14.74
CA SER A 97 -9.69 -25.67 -14.45
C SER A 97 -10.07 -25.86 -12.98
N VAL A 98 -10.80 -26.93 -12.69
CA VAL A 98 -11.17 -27.30 -11.32
C VAL A 98 -9.93 -27.64 -10.48
N ASN A 99 -8.85 -28.15 -11.08
CA ASN A 99 -7.63 -28.58 -10.41
C ASN A 99 -6.40 -28.04 -11.16
N PRO A 100 -6.06 -26.75 -10.99
CA PRO A 100 -4.89 -26.17 -11.61
C PRO A 100 -3.61 -26.76 -11.02
N GLU A 101 -2.56 -26.85 -11.84
CA GLU A 101 -1.23 -27.28 -11.43
C GLU A 101 -0.47 -26.06 -10.91
N VAL A 102 0.08 -26.14 -9.69
CA VAL A 102 0.75 -25.02 -9.01
C VAL A 102 2.22 -25.36 -8.80
N GLN A 103 3.10 -24.55 -9.37
CA GLN A 103 4.55 -24.70 -9.24
C GLN A 103 5.18 -23.41 -8.72
N GLN A 104 5.76 -23.47 -7.51
CA GLN A 104 6.54 -22.37 -6.94
C GLN A 104 8.02 -22.49 -7.35
N ILE A 105 8.64 -21.38 -7.73
CA ILE A 105 10.04 -21.32 -8.18
C ILE A 105 10.76 -20.16 -7.47
N PRO A 106 11.83 -20.43 -6.70
CA PRO A 106 12.29 -21.75 -6.27
C PRO A 106 11.28 -22.47 -5.35
N PRO A 107 11.34 -23.81 -5.24
CA PRO A 107 10.49 -24.56 -4.31
C PRO A 107 10.93 -24.37 -2.85
N GLY A 108 10.01 -24.61 -1.91
CA GLY A 108 10.29 -24.58 -0.47
C GLY A 108 10.01 -23.23 0.20
N SER A 109 10.36 -23.11 1.48
CA SER A 109 10.08 -21.93 2.31
C SER A 109 11.20 -20.88 2.31
N SER A 110 12.36 -21.22 1.75
CA SER A 110 13.57 -20.39 1.78
C SER A 110 13.89 -19.84 0.39
N THR A 111 14.44 -18.64 0.35
CA THR A 111 14.96 -18.06 -0.90
C THR A 111 16.20 -18.80 -1.38
N ASP A 112 16.14 -19.33 -2.61
CA ASP A 112 17.31 -19.82 -3.35
C ASP A 112 17.85 -18.73 -4.28
N LYS A 113 18.94 -18.09 -3.87
CA LYS A 113 19.56 -17.00 -4.63
C LYS A 113 20.21 -17.46 -5.94
N GLY A 114 20.54 -18.75 -6.09
CA GLY A 114 21.03 -19.30 -7.35
C GLY A 114 19.94 -19.28 -8.43
N VAL A 115 18.69 -19.52 -8.02
CA VAL A 115 17.52 -19.51 -8.91
C VAL A 115 16.96 -18.09 -9.05
N LEU A 116 16.56 -17.45 -7.96
CA LEU A 116 15.94 -16.12 -7.97
C LEU A 116 16.39 -15.32 -6.74
N ALA A 117 17.45 -14.54 -6.90
CA ALA A 117 18.04 -13.76 -5.81
C ALA A 117 17.17 -12.58 -5.36
N SER A 118 16.35 -12.06 -6.27
CA SER A 118 15.43 -10.95 -6.03
C SER A 118 14.26 -11.01 -7.00
N VAL A 119 13.10 -10.55 -6.54
CA VAL A 119 11.89 -10.45 -7.34
C VAL A 119 11.07 -9.23 -6.92
N PHE A 120 10.45 -8.58 -7.90
CA PHE A 120 9.44 -7.55 -7.66
C PHE A 120 8.21 -7.82 -8.55
N MET A 121 7.22 -6.91 -8.54
CA MET A 121 5.89 -7.17 -9.12
C MET A 121 5.83 -7.34 -10.65
N GLY A 122 6.85 -6.89 -11.40
CA GLY A 122 6.81 -6.91 -12.87
C GLY A 122 6.93 -8.31 -13.45
N LEU A 123 5.98 -8.68 -14.31
CA LEU A 123 5.95 -9.96 -15.02
C LEU A 123 5.48 -9.77 -16.46
N ALA A 124 6.06 -10.52 -17.39
CA ALA A 124 5.55 -10.65 -18.76
C ALA A 124 5.75 -12.08 -19.28
N VAL A 125 4.94 -12.50 -20.25
CA VAL A 125 5.05 -13.83 -20.89
C VAL A 125 5.24 -13.66 -22.39
N SER A 126 6.25 -14.31 -22.95
CA SER A 126 6.54 -14.27 -24.38
C SER A 126 5.35 -14.78 -25.20
N LYS A 127 5.17 -14.23 -26.41
CA LYS A 127 4.03 -14.50 -27.28
C LYS A 127 3.85 -15.98 -27.65
N ASP A 128 4.93 -16.74 -27.65
CA ASP A 128 4.97 -18.17 -27.94
C ASP A 128 4.68 -19.07 -26.72
N ASN A 129 4.34 -18.48 -25.56
CA ASN A 129 4.12 -19.19 -24.29
C ASN A 129 5.33 -20.03 -23.82
N GLN A 130 6.56 -19.58 -24.10
CA GLN A 130 7.76 -20.32 -23.67
C GLN A 130 8.52 -19.66 -22.52
N THR A 131 8.54 -18.34 -22.45
CA THR A 131 9.39 -17.59 -21.53
C THR A 131 8.56 -16.68 -20.63
N VAL A 132 8.83 -16.73 -19.33
CA VAL A 132 8.39 -15.75 -18.34
C VAL A 132 9.54 -14.78 -18.08
N TYR A 133 9.29 -13.50 -18.28
CA TYR A 133 10.15 -12.40 -17.84
C TYR A 133 9.74 -11.97 -16.43
N VAL A 134 10.71 -11.89 -15.53
CA VAL A 134 10.48 -11.62 -14.10
C VAL A 134 11.35 -10.46 -13.67
N SER A 135 10.74 -9.43 -13.10
CA SER A 135 11.47 -8.30 -12.56
C SER A 135 12.36 -8.76 -11.41
N GLY A 136 13.67 -8.51 -11.52
CA GLY A 136 14.65 -8.82 -10.49
C GLY A 136 14.83 -7.73 -9.45
N GLY A 137 13.96 -6.72 -9.37
CA GLY A 137 14.04 -5.68 -8.33
C GLY A 137 15.45 -5.09 -8.20
N GLN A 138 16.00 -5.13 -6.98
CA GLN A 138 17.31 -4.54 -6.64
C GLN A 138 18.54 -5.16 -7.34
N ASP A 139 18.37 -6.33 -7.95
CA ASP A 139 19.43 -7.04 -8.67
C ASP A 139 19.71 -6.43 -10.06
N ASN A 140 18.93 -5.40 -10.45
CA ASN A 140 19.07 -4.65 -11.71
C ASN A 140 19.02 -5.55 -12.95
N LYS A 141 18.17 -6.58 -12.90
CA LYS A 141 18.03 -7.62 -13.92
C LYS A 141 16.57 -7.92 -14.20
N ILE A 142 16.31 -8.47 -15.38
CA ILE A 142 15.07 -9.17 -15.70
C ILE A 142 15.42 -10.65 -15.87
N TYR A 143 14.94 -11.49 -14.95
CA TYR A 143 15.14 -12.93 -15.00
C TYR A 143 14.23 -13.57 -16.05
N LYS A 144 14.69 -14.67 -16.65
CA LYS A 144 13.94 -15.45 -17.63
C LYS A 144 13.77 -16.89 -17.14
N PHE A 145 12.54 -17.38 -17.20
CA PHE A 145 12.19 -18.76 -16.85
C PHE A 145 11.43 -19.44 -17.96
N ASP A 146 11.62 -20.75 -18.12
CA ASP A 146 10.76 -21.59 -18.95
C ASP A 146 9.35 -21.61 -18.36
N LEU A 147 8.33 -21.33 -19.18
CA LEU A 147 6.94 -21.36 -18.72
C LEU A 147 6.48 -22.80 -18.38
N ASN A 148 7.02 -23.81 -19.05
CA ASN A 148 6.56 -25.20 -18.91
C ASN A 148 7.32 -25.97 -17.84
N SER A 149 8.65 -25.85 -17.79
CA SER A 149 9.45 -26.56 -16.77
C SER A 149 9.68 -25.73 -15.50
N GLY A 150 9.61 -24.40 -15.60
CA GLY A 150 10.01 -23.50 -14.51
C GLY A 150 11.52 -23.30 -14.40
N ASP A 151 12.32 -23.83 -15.34
CA ASP A 151 13.78 -23.72 -15.29
C ASP A 151 14.23 -22.29 -15.60
N LYS A 152 15.23 -21.80 -14.87
CA LYS A 152 15.88 -20.52 -15.15
C LYS A 152 16.63 -20.60 -16.49
N LYS A 153 16.24 -19.76 -17.45
CA LYS A 153 16.87 -19.65 -18.79
C LYS A 153 18.01 -18.64 -18.81
N GLY A 154 18.01 -17.66 -17.91
CA GLY A 154 19.02 -16.62 -17.87
C GLY A 154 18.48 -15.31 -17.28
N PHE A 155 19.10 -14.20 -17.66
CA PHE A 155 18.65 -12.86 -17.30
C PHE A 155 19.09 -11.83 -18.34
N ILE A 156 18.43 -10.68 -18.34
CA ILE A 156 18.78 -9.48 -19.08
C ILE A 156 19.39 -8.49 -18.08
N ASP A 157 20.60 -8.01 -18.36
CA ASP A 157 21.25 -6.97 -17.55
C ASP A 157 20.67 -5.61 -17.90
N CYS A 158 20.15 -4.89 -16.90
CA CYS A 158 19.54 -3.58 -17.08
C CYS A 158 20.50 -2.43 -16.75
N SER A 159 21.75 -2.74 -16.39
CA SER A 159 22.77 -1.73 -16.12
C SER A 159 23.12 -0.91 -17.35
N TYR A 160 23.41 0.36 -17.15
CA TYR A 160 23.84 1.27 -18.20
C TYR A 160 24.70 2.39 -17.61
N VAL A 161 25.88 2.60 -18.17
CA VAL A 161 26.79 3.67 -17.74
C VAL A 161 27.33 4.38 -18.97
N ASN A 162 27.31 5.71 -18.92
CA ASN A 162 28.02 6.57 -19.85
C ASN A 162 28.61 7.78 -19.10
N ASP A 163 29.16 8.76 -19.82
CA ASP A 163 29.81 9.92 -19.23
C ASP A 163 28.86 10.82 -18.40
N SER A 164 27.55 10.73 -18.60
CA SER A 164 26.54 11.59 -17.98
C SER A 164 25.68 10.89 -16.91
N VAL A 165 25.49 9.57 -17.02
CA VAL A 165 24.62 8.81 -16.13
C VAL A 165 25.24 7.47 -15.74
N ASN A 166 24.97 7.04 -14.50
CA ASN A 166 25.39 5.75 -13.99
C ASN A 166 24.21 5.01 -13.37
N TYR A 167 23.74 3.98 -14.07
CA TYR A 167 22.69 3.07 -13.65
C TYR A 167 23.25 1.66 -13.42
N SER A 168 24.44 1.54 -12.83
CA SER A 168 24.97 0.24 -12.38
C SER A 168 24.05 -0.41 -11.34
N ASP A 169 23.41 0.44 -10.53
CA ASP A 169 22.33 0.09 -9.62
C ASP A 169 20.98 0.49 -10.22
N GLY A 170 19.96 -0.34 -9.96
CA GLY A 170 18.58 -0.09 -10.34
C GLY A 170 17.62 -0.92 -9.48
N TYR A 171 16.33 -0.64 -9.59
CA TYR A 171 15.29 -1.48 -9.02
C TYR A 171 14.21 -1.69 -10.07
N ILE A 172 14.31 -2.81 -10.77
CA ILE A 172 13.40 -3.11 -11.88
C ILE A 172 11.99 -3.27 -11.31
N GLY A 173 11.03 -2.62 -11.95
CA GLY A 173 9.64 -2.52 -11.51
C GLY A 173 8.70 -3.32 -12.40
N ASP A 174 7.55 -2.72 -12.70
CA ASP A 174 6.55 -3.26 -13.62
C ASP A 174 7.07 -3.31 -15.08
N MET A 175 6.46 -4.16 -15.91
CA MET A 175 6.86 -4.35 -17.29
C MET A 175 5.70 -4.77 -18.21
N VAL A 176 5.87 -4.52 -19.51
CA VAL A 176 4.90 -4.86 -20.56
C VAL A 176 5.61 -5.20 -21.87
N LEU A 177 5.12 -6.23 -22.56
CA LEU A 177 5.62 -6.61 -23.89
C LEU A 177 4.85 -5.89 -24.99
N SER A 178 5.54 -5.62 -26.11
CA SER A 178 4.87 -5.28 -27.36
C SER A 178 4.00 -6.45 -27.86
N LYS A 179 2.96 -6.17 -28.65
CA LYS A 179 2.04 -7.17 -29.22
C LYS A 179 2.74 -8.19 -30.12
N ASP A 180 3.84 -7.78 -30.76
CA ASP A 180 4.67 -8.68 -31.56
C ASP A 180 5.68 -9.47 -30.71
N GLY A 181 5.83 -9.13 -29.43
CA GLY A 181 6.72 -9.77 -28.47
C GLY A 181 8.19 -9.42 -28.65
N LYS A 182 8.55 -8.49 -29.55
CA LYS A 182 9.96 -8.15 -29.86
C LYS A 182 10.57 -7.15 -28.90
N LYS A 183 9.75 -6.33 -28.24
CA LYS A 183 10.20 -5.31 -27.29
C LYS A 183 9.58 -5.56 -25.93
N LEU A 184 10.42 -5.48 -24.89
CA LEU A 184 9.99 -5.45 -23.50
C LEU A 184 10.25 -4.06 -22.95
N TYR A 185 9.20 -3.43 -22.43
CA TYR A 185 9.26 -2.14 -21.76
C TYR A 185 9.18 -2.38 -20.26
N SER A 186 10.08 -1.77 -19.49
CA SER A 186 10.12 -1.93 -18.03
C SER A 186 10.43 -0.59 -17.36
N VAL A 187 10.03 -0.42 -16.11
CA VAL A 187 10.46 0.74 -15.31
C VAL A 187 11.60 0.37 -14.37
N ASP A 188 12.45 1.35 -14.07
CA ASP A 188 13.50 1.27 -13.06
C ASP A 188 13.25 2.34 -12.00
N GLN A 189 12.78 1.90 -10.83
CA GLN A 189 12.31 2.79 -9.76
C GLN A 189 13.41 3.72 -9.22
N ILE A 190 14.65 3.26 -9.16
CA ILE A 190 15.76 4.04 -8.57
C ILE A 190 16.52 4.79 -9.67
N GLY A 191 16.52 4.25 -10.89
CA GLY A 191 17.07 4.92 -12.07
C GLY A 191 16.23 6.07 -12.60
N PHE A 192 14.96 6.22 -12.15
CA PHE A 192 13.99 7.20 -12.66
C PHE A 192 13.88 7.17 -14.19
N ARG A 193 13.74 5.96 -14.74
CA ARG A 193 13.77 5.73 -16.19
C ARG A 193 12.84 4.60 -16.62
N MET A 194 12.43 4.65 -17.88
CA MET A 194 11.85 3.54 -18.63
C MET A 194 12.95 2.87 -19.46
N LEU A 195 12.91 1.55 -19.54
CA LEU A 195 13.81 0.69 -20.31
C LEU A 195 13.09 0.17 -21.56
N ILE A 196 13.80 0.08 -22.69
CA ILE A 196 13.35 -0.61 -23.90
C ILE A 196 14.37 -1.69 -24.23
N ILE A 197 13.90 -2.93 -24.26
CA ILE A 197 14.74 -4.12 -24.37
C ILE A 197 14.31 -4.92 -25.59
N ASP A 198 15.28 -5.39 -26.36
CA ASP A 198 15.07 -6.34 -27.45
C ASP A 198 15.03 -7.76 -26.90
N THR A 199 13.91 -8.45 -27.12
CA THR A 199 13.67 -9.79 -26.56
C THR A 199 14.37 -10.91 -27.33
N ALA A 200 14.79 -10.65 -28.59
CA ALA A 200 15.50 -11.63 -29.40
C ALA A 200 17.00 -11.67 -29.03
N THR A 201 17.58 -10.51 -28.71
CA THR A 201 18.99 -10.37 -28.37
C THR A 201 19.27 -10.27 -26.88
N ASP A 202 18.22 -10.13 -26.05
CA ASP A 202 18.30 -9.90 -24.60
C ASP A 202 19.15 -8.67 -24.23
N LYS A 203 19.01 -7.58 -25.01
CA LYS A 203 19.79 -6.36 -24.81
C LYS A 203 18.93 -5.17 -24.49
N LEU A 204 19.38 -4.38 -23.50
CA LEU A 204 18.90 -3.03 -23.27
C LEU A 204 19.29 -2.14 -24.47
N GLU A 205 18.31 -1.65 -25.20
CA GLU A 205 18.53 -0.80 -26.39
C GLU A 205 18.49 0.68 -26.05
N LYS A 206 17.48 1.08 -25.27
CA LYS A 206 17.24 2.48 -24.92
C LYS A 206 16.83 2.58 -23.45
N ASN A 207 17.15 3.71 -22.86
CA ASN A 207 16.60 4.15 -21.59
C ASN A 207 16.10 5.59 -21.74
N VAL A 208 14.94 5.88 -21.15
CA VAL A 208 14.25 7.17 -21.26
C VAL A 208 14.02 7.69 -19.84
N PRO A 209 14.63 8.82 -19.43
CA PRO A 209 14.35 9.43 -18.13
C PRO A 209 12.86 9.77 -17.99
N VAL A 210 12.28 9.43 -16.83
CA VAL A 210 10.88 9.69 -16.48
C VAL A 210 10.77 10.41 -15.13
N GLY A 211 9.59 10.40 -14.51
CA GLY A 211 9.40 10.98 -13.18
C GLY A 211 10.02 10.13 -12.07
N ARG A 212 9.80 10.56 -10.82
CA ARG A 212 10.41 9.96 -9.63
C ARG A 212 9.73 8.66 -9.25
N TYR A 213 10.51 7.63 -8.96
CA TYR A 213 10.04 6.29 -8.59
C TYR A 213 8.96 5.75 -9.54
N PRO A 214 9.28 5.53 -10.84
CA PRO A 214 8.31 4.99 -11.79
C PRO A 214 7.86 3.58 -11.36
N PHE A 215 6.55 3.41 -11.20
CA PHE A 215 5.97 2.25 -10.51
C PHE A 215 5.21 1.32 -11.45
N GLY A 216 4.36 1.87 -12.34
CA GLY A 216 3.60 1.12 -13.32
C GLY A 216 3.79 1.63 -14.74
N ILE A 217 3.57 0.75 -15.72
CA ILE A 217 3.70 1.05 -17.15
C ILE A 217 2.59 0.39 -17.97
N CYS A 218 2.10 1.08 -19.00
CA CYS A 218 1.26 0.48 -20.04
C CYS A 218 1.56 1.09 -21.42
N LEU A 219 1.17 0.39 -22.49
CA LEU A 219 1.23 0.88 -23.86
C LEU A 219 -0.15 1.36 -24.33
N SER A 220 -0.18 2.35 -25.21
CA SER A 220 -1.38 2.64 -26.00
C SER A 220 -1.73 1.43 -26.89
N PRO A 221 -3.01 1.23 -27.25
CA PRO A 221 -3.38 0.09 -28.09
C PRO A 221 -2.72 0.06 -29.47
N ASP A 222 -2.27 1.18 -30.01
CA ASP A 222 -1.50 1.26 -31.26
C ASP A 222 0.02 1.14 -31.06
N GLU A 223 0.48 1.03 -29.81
CA GLU A 223 1.89 0.95 -29.37
C GLU A 223 2.75 2.15 -29.77
N LYS A 224 2.12 3.28 -30.11
CA LYS A 224 2.80 4.54 -30.42
C LYS A 224 3.15 5.35 -29.19
N LYS A 225 2.56 5.06 -28.05
CA LYS A 225 2.84 5.71 -26.77
C LYS A 225 3.03 4.66 -25.67
N ALA A 226 3.93 4.97 -24.73
CA ALA A 226 3.96 4.35 -23.41
C ALA A 226 3.56 5.37 -22.34
N TYR A 227 2.89 4.90 -21.29
CA TYR A 227 2.51 5.71 -20.13
C TYR A 227 3.19 5.13 -18.90
N VAL A 228 3.87 5.97 -18.13
CA VAL A 228 4.58 5.59 -16.91
C VAL A 228 4.06 6.38 -15.73
N ALA A 229 3.55 5.69 -14.71
CA ALA A 229 3.06 6.30 -13.48
C ALA A 229 4.22 6.40 -12.47
N ASN A 230 4.42 7.59 -11.93
CA ASN A 230 5.54 7.95 -11.06
C ASN A 230 4.99 8.25 -9.66
N VAL A 231 5.27 7.37 -8.68
CA VAL A 231 4.74 7.49 -7.31
C VAL A 231 5.60 8.40 -6.42
N GLY A 232 6.80 8.74 -6.85
CA GLY A 232 7.74 9.54 -6.06
C GLY A 232 7.28 10.97 -5.87
N MET A 233 7.47 11.53 -4.67
CA MET A 233 7.37 12.98 -4.48
C MET A 233 8.71 13.64 -4.75
N PHE A 234 9.78 13.14 -4.14
CA PHE A 234 11.08 13.80 -4.13
C PHE A 234 12.20 12.96 -4.72
N GLN A 235 13.29 13.63 -5.06
CA GLN A 235 14.58 12.98 -5.28
C GLN A 235 15.41 13.22 -4.02
N TYR A 236 15.71 12.14 -3.31
CA TYR A 236 16.44 12.21 -2.06
C TYR A 236 17.93 12.14 -2.32
N ASN A 237 18.68 13.12 -1.83
CA ASN A 237 20.13 13.19 -1.97
C ASN A 237 20.79 13.07 -0.59
N MET A 238 22.02 12.57 -0.58
CA MET A 238 22.86 12.60 0.62
C MET A 238 23.28 14.05 0.92
N ILE A 239 23.43 14.36 2.21
CA ILE A 239 24.08 15.61 2.66
C ILE A 239 25.50 15.65 2.09
N THR A 240 25.90 16.80 1.56
CA THR A 240 27.20 16.95 0.91
C THR A 240 28.33 16.67 1.89
N GLY A 241 29.32 15.88 1.44
CA GLY A 241 30.49 15.53 2.25
C GLY A 241 30.31 14.31 3.17
N ILE A 242 29.09 13.77 3.30
CA ILE A 242 28.88 12.50 4.02
C ILE A 242 29.36 11.32 3.16
N THR A 243 30.28 10.54 3.73
CA THR A 243 30.81 9.30 3.18
C THR A 243 30.55 8.14 4.14
N LYS A 244 30.75 6.91 3.66
CA LYS A 244 30.51 5.72 4.49
C LYS A 244 31.42 5.71 5.72
N GLU A 245 32.59 6.29 5.58
CA GLU A 245 33.63 6.35 6.61
C GLU A 245 33.34 7.40 7.69
N ASN A 246 32.63 8.48 7.35
CA ASN A 246 32.40 9.61 8.27
C ASN A 246 30.93 9.78 8.70
N VAL A 247 30.01 8.92 8.24
CA VAL A 247 28.57 9.08 8.46
C VAL A 247 28.19 9.20 9.94
N VAL A 248 28.82 8.42 10.82
CA VAL A 248 28.54 8.48 12.26
C VAL A 248 28.96 9.83 12.87
N GLU A 249 30.03 10.42 12.36
CA GLU A 249 30.56 11.69 12.87
C GLU A 249 29.83 12.90 12.29
N ASN A 250 29.43 12.81 11.01
CA ASN A 250 28.94 13.93 10.22
C ASN A 250 27.43 13.89 9.92
N ALA A 251 26.71 12.82 10.31
CA ALA A 251 25.26 12.80 10.21
C ALA A 251 24.63 13.85 11.13
N ILE A 252 23.52 14.42 10.66
CA ILE A 252 22.74 15.37 11.45
C ILE A 252 21.82 14.62 12.42
N LYS A 253 21.68 15.15 13.63
CA LYS A 253 20.88 14.52 14.70
C LYS A 253 19.37 14.79 14.59
N TYR A 254 18.99 15.76 13.77
CA TYR A 254 17.61 16.20 13.61
C TYR A 254 17.32 16.48 12.13
N PRO A 255 16.06 16.36 11.68
CA PRO A 255 15.66 16.76 10.33
C PRO A 255 16.12 18.19 10.01
N PRO A 256 16.71 18.44 8.83
CA PRO A 256 17.30 19.74 8.51
C PRO A 256 16.27 20.82 8.23
N PHE A 257 15.07 20.43 7.78
CA PHE A 257 13.97 21.34 7.43
C PHE A 257 12.61 20.73 7.77
N ALA A 258 11.60 21.57 7.87
CA ALA A 258 10.21 21.17 8.03
C ALA A 258 9.56 20.87 6.67
N TYR A 259 8.58 19.96 6.66
CA TYR A 259 7.81 19.63 5.46
C TYR A 259 7.10 20.87 4.89
N GLY A 260 7.25 21.11 3.60
CA GLY A 260 6.66 22.25 2.90
C GLY A 260 7.38 23.59 3.08
N SER A 261 8.44 23.66 3.91
CA SER A 261 9.21 24.88 4.15
C SER A 261 10.00 25.35 2.92
N GLN A 262 10.55 26.57 2.96
CA GLN A 262 11.38 27.08 1.88
C GLN A 262 12.75 26.38 1.86
N GLU A 263 13.31 26.08 3.03
CA GLU A 263 14.55 25.33 3.23
C GLU A 263 14.43 23.90 2.68
N MET A 264 13.27 23.25 2.81
CA MET A 264 13.02 21.95 2.17
C MET A 264 13.13 22.04 0.65
N LYS A 265 12.62 23.13 0.05
CA LYS A 265 12.60 23.30 -1.41
C LYS A 265 13.98 23.65 -1.94
N ASP A 266 14.65 24.60 -1.29
CA ASP A 266 15.86 25.22 -1.81
C ASP A 266 17.15 24.57 -1.26
N GLY A 267 17.07 23.92 -0.10
CA GLY A 267 18.23 23.41 0.62
C GLY A 267 18.73 24.38 1.69
N ILE A 268 19.72 23.92 2.45
CA ILE A 268 20.44 24.72 3.46
C ILE A 268 21.91 24.72 3.06
N HIS A 269 22.44 25.89 2.75
CA HIS A 269 23.81 26.08 2.32
C HIS A 269 24.50 27.10 3.24
N THR A 270 25.36 26.60 4.13
CA THR A 270 26.18 27.41 5.03
C THR A 270 27.65 27.00 4.91
N ASP A 271 28.55 27.72 5.59
CA ASP A 271 29.97 27.39 5.62
C ASP A 271 30.28 26.02 6.26
N THR A 272 29.34 25.47 7.04
CA THR A 272 29.53 24.24 7.83
C THR A 272 28.59 23.11 7.47
N LEU A 273 27.50 23.39 6.74
CA LEU A 273 26.47 22.43 6.42
C LEU A 273 25.91 22.71 5.02
N ASP A 274 25.89 21.68 4.19
CA ASP A 274 25.32 21.73 2.86
C ASP A 274 24.33 20.57 2.68
N VAL A 275 23.04 20.89 2.85
CA VAL A 275 21.92 19.96 2.67
C VAL A 275 21.19 20.32 1.37
N PRO A 276 21.21 19.44 0.36
CA PRO A 276 20.46 19.67 -0.87
C PRO A 276 18.96 19.82 -0.62
N GLY A 277 18.32 20.74 -1.34
CA GLY A 277 16.86 20.84 -1.38
C GLY A 277 16.20 19.64 -2.04
N LEU A 278 14.98 19.32 -1.63
CA LEU A 278 14.12 18.29 -2.23
C LEU A 278 13.30 18.82 -3.41
N GLY A 279 13.17 20.15 -3.51
CA GLY A 279 12.39 20.86 -4.52
C GLY A 279 10.89 20.92 -4.21
N SER A 280 10.10 21.28 -5.23
CA SER A 280 8.65 21.45 -5.09
C SER A 280 7.91 20.11 -4.97
N MET A 281 6.96 20.03 -4.04
CA MET A 281 6.04 18.89 -3.86
C MET A 281 5.17 18.63 -5.11
N ASN A 282 4.90 19.66 -5.90
CA ASN A 282 4.11 19.59 -7.13
C ASN A 282 4.99 19.75 -8.38
N ALA A 283 6.29 19.40 -8.30
CA ALA A 283 7.14 19.32 -9.48
C ALA A 283 6.51 18.40 -10.55
N PRO A 284 6.74 18.64 -11.86
CA PRO A 284 6.20 17.78 -12.91
C PRO A 284 6.54 16.29 -12.73
N GLU A 285 7.73 15.99 -12.22
CA GLU A 285 8.26 14.64 -11.97
C GLU A 285 7.64 13.94 -10.76
N ALA A 286 6.98 14.69 -9.88
CA ALA A 286 6.35 14.18 -8.66
C ALA A 286 4.92 13.73 -8.96
N PHE A 287 4.44 12.61 -8.40
CA PHE A 287 3.06 12.10 -8.53
C PHE A 287 2.40 12.43 -9.88
N SER A 288 2.89 11.80 -10.93
CA SER A 288 2.51 12.14 -12.31
C SER A 288 2.55 10.93 -13.23
N VAL A 289 1.89 11.07 -14.37
CA VAL A 289 2.02 10.15 -15.50
C VAL A 289 2.84 10.82 -16.59
N PHE A 290 3.92 10.19 -17.00
CA PHE A 290 4.71 10.62 -18.15
C PHE A 290 4.26 9.83 -19.37
N THR A 291 4.06 10.52 -20.48
CA THR A 291 3.76 9.91 -21.79
C THR A 291 5.02 9.93 -22.63
N ILE A 292 5.41 8.77 -23.13
CA ILE A 292 6.59 8.58 -23.97
C ILE A 292 6.11 8.27 -25.38
N GLY A 293 6.55 9.05 -26.36
CA GLY A 293 6.32 8.77 -27.78
C GLY A 293 7.25 7.66 -28.28
N LEU A 294 6.67 6.68 -28.96
CA LEU A 294 7.35 5.50 -29.53
C LEU A 294 7.27 5.43 -31.06
N ASP A 295 6.65 6.43 -31.71
CA ASP A 295 6.57 6.53 -33.17
C ASP A 295 7.94 6.50 -33.88
N ASN A 296 8.99 6.99 -33.20
CA ASN A 296 10.37 6.86 -33.64
C ASN A 296 11.14 5.94 -32.67
N PRO A 297 11.27 4.64 -32.98
CA PRO A 297 11.97 3.68 -32.11
C PRO A 297 13.42 4.04 -31.81
N GLU A 298 14.08 4.81 -32.68
CA GLU A 298 15.46 5.23 -32.46
C GLU A 298 15.60 6.36 -31.45
N LYS A 299 14.54 7.15 -31.25
CA LYS A 299 14.54 8.33 -30.38
C LYS A 299 13.23 8.44 -29.59
N PRO A 300 12.93 7.45 -28.70
CA PRO A 300 11.81 7.56 -27.79
C PRO A 300 12.02 8.76 -26.85
N ALA A 301 10.95 9.50 -26.56
CA ALA A 301 11.05 10.72 -25.76
C ALA A 301 9.77 11.01 -24.99
N VAL A 302 9.89 11.66 -23.83
CA VAL A 302 8.74 12.17 -23.07
C VAL A 302 8.08 13.30 -23.86
N ILE A 303 6.79 13.13 -24.16
CA ILE A 303 5.97 14.10 -24.93
C ILE A 303 4.91 14.79 -24.07
N ALA A 304 4.56 14.24 -22.90
CA ALA A 304 3.66 14.88 -21.93
C ALA A 304 3.98 14.47 -20.49
N LYS A 305 3.65 15.35 -19.54
CA LYS A 305 3.78 15.14 -18.09
C LYS A 305 2.47 15.58 -17.43
N THR A 306 1.74 14.65 -16.84
CA THR A 306 0.34 14.88 -16.42
C THR A 306 0.17 14.58 -14.95
N LYS A 307 -0.27 15.58 -14.17
CA LYS A 307 -0.60 15.41 -12.76
C LYS A 307 -1.92 14.66 -12.62
N THR A 308 -2.00 13.81 -11.60
CA THR A 308 -3.15 12.95 -11.30
C THR A 308 -3.60 13.17 -9.87
N GLY A 309 -4.85 12.81 -9.57
CA GLY A 309 -5.45 12.98 -8.24
C GLY A 309 -5.42 14.43 -7.74
N HIS A 310 -5.32 14.60 -6.43
CA HIS A 310 -5.27 15.90 -5.77
C HIS A 310 -3.82 16.39 -5.68
N LEU A 311 -3.63 17.68 -5.97
CA LEU A 311 -2.33 18.33 -5.78
C LEU A 311 -2.12 18.63 -4.29
N VAL A 312 -0.88 18.53 -3.82
CA VAL A 312 -0.53 18.96 -2.46
C VAL A 312 -0.85 20.45 -2.32
N GLY A 313 -1.54 20.82 -1.23
CA GLY A 313 -2.04 22.16 -0.94
C GLY A 313 -3.39 22.51 -1.57
N SER A 314 -3.94 21.66 -2.45
CA SER A 314 -5.29 21.90 -2.99
C SER A 314 -6.37 21.69 -1.92
N MET A 315 -7.44 22.47 -1.97
CA MET A 315 -8.54 22.35 -0.99
C MET A 315 -9.42 21.14 -1.33
N VAL A 316 -9.38 20.12 -0.48
CA VAL A 316 -10.21 18.91 -0.57
C VAL A 316 -11.07 18.83 0.68
N GLU A 317 -12.39 18.78 0.50
CA GLU A 317 -13.36 18.73 1.61
C GLU A 317 -13.17 19.85 2.67
N GLY A 318 -12.65 21.01 2.25
CA GLY A 318 -12.46 22.17 3.11
C GLY A 318 -11.13 22.22 3.87
N ILE A 319 -10.20 21.29 3.62
CA ILE A 319 -8.83 21.32 4.15
C ILE A 319 -7.79 21.21 3.02
N PRO A 320 -6.60 21.83 3.16
CA PRO A 320 -5.53 21.65 2.20
C PRO A 320 -4.99 20.22 2.24
N ALA A 321 -4.83 19.60 1.07
CA ALA A 321 -4.22 18.28 0.96
C ALA A 321 -2.75 18.33 1.42
N VAL A 322 -2.36 17.43 2.32
CA VAL A 322 -0.98 17.31 2.83
C VAL A 322 -0.18 16.32 1.98
N GLY A 323 -0.79 15.17 1.67
CA GLY A 323 -0.24 14.13 0.82
C GLY A 323 -0.59 14.23 -0.66
N GLY A 324 0.19 13.55 -1.49
CA GLY A 324 -0.03 13.45 -2.93
C GLY A 324 -1.02 12.34 -3.34
N ALA A 325 -1.05 12.04 -4.63
CA ALA A 325 -2.00 11.08 -5.20
C ALA A 325 -1.55 9.61 -5.20
N SER A 326 -0.22 9.36 -5.25
CA SER A 326 0.38 8.04 -5.51
C SER A 326 -0.17 7.34 -6.76
N PRO A 327 0.08 7.86 -7.99
CA PRO A 327 -0.35 7.18 -9.21
C PRO A 327 0.48 5.93 -9.44
N ASN A 328 -0.17 4.76 -9.51
CA ASN A 328 0.55 3.48 -9.51
C ASN A 328 0.31 2.64 -10.78
N SER A 329 -0.87 2.05 -10.99
CA SER A 329 -1.13 1.12 -12.09
C SER A 329 -1.87 1.82 -13.23
N LEU A 330 -1.70 1.30 -14.45
CA LEU A 330 -2.19 1.91 -15.68
C LEU A 330 -2.76 0.86 -16.64
N VAL A 331 -3.85 1.18 -17.34
CA VAL A 331 -4.29 0.47 -18.55
C VAL A 331 -4.86 1.46 -19.55
N ALA A 332 -4.80 1.12 -20.84
CA ALA A 332 -5.28 1.95 -21.92
C ALA A 332 -6.42 1.28 -22.71
N THR A 333 -7.44 2.08 -23.01
CA THR A 333 -8.41 1.85 -24.09
C THR A 333 -7.96 2.61 -25.33
N ASP A 334 -8.78 2.70 -26.37
CA ASP A 334 -8.44 3.49 -27.57
C ASP A 334 -8.59 5.01 -27.33
N ALA A 335 -9.35 5.42 -26.31
CA ALA A 335 -9.61 6.83 -26.01
C ALA A 335 -8.95 7.30 -24.70
N TYR A 336 -8.82 6.40 -23.73
CA TYR A 336 -8.46 6.75 -22.35
C TYR A 336 -7.35 5.87 -21.77
N VAL A 337 -6.52 6.47 -20.92
CA VAL A 337 -5.67 5.77 -19.94
C VAL A 337 -6.27 5.94 -18.55
N PHE A 338 -6.48 4.83 -17.85
CA PHE A 338 -6.95 4.81 -16.47
C PHE A 338 -5.78 4.65 -15.52
N VAL A 339 -5.73 5.48 -14.47
CA VAL A 339 -4.62 5.56 -13.50
C VAL A 339 -5.17 5.46 -12.10
N THR A 340 -4.76 4.46 -11.33
CA THR A 340 -5.13 4.37 -9.90
C THR A 340 -4.29 5.31 -9.05
N ASN A 341 -4.93 6.04 -8.13
CA ASN A 341 -4.30 6.93 -7.17
C ASN A 341 -4.49 6.37 -5.75
N GLY A 342 -3.46 5.68 -5.25
CA GLY A 342 -3.49 4.90 -4.01
C GLY A 342 -3.93 5.67 -2.77
N THR A 343 -3.53 6.94 -2.68
CA THR A 343 -3.74 7.77 -1.50
C THR A 343 -5.04 8.59 -1.56
N ASN A 344 -5.64 8.75 -2.75
CA ASN A 344 -6.84 9.59 -2.93
C ASN A 344 -8.12 8.77 -3.24
N ASP A 345 -8.06 7.43 -3.17
CA ASP A 345 -9.19 6.52 -3.36
C ASP A 345 -9.98 6.75 -4.67
N ASN A 346 -9.26 7.04 -5.76
CA ASN A 346 -9.86 7.32 -7.06
C ASN A 346 -9.01 6.86 -8.25
N VAL A 347 -9.62 6.90 -9.42
CA VAL A 347 -8.98 6.64 -10.72
C VAL A 347 -8.99 7.92 -11.55
N SER A 348 -7.82 8.42 -11.97
CA SER A 348 -7.74 9.46 -13.00
C SER A 348 -7.97 8.86 -14.38
N VAL A 349 -8.76 9.54 -15.22
CA VAL A 349 -9.00 9.17 -16.61
C VAL A 349 -8.31 10.19 -17.50
N LEU A 350 -7.27 9.78 -18.22
CA LEU A 350 -6.51 10.63 -19.13
C LEU A 350 -6.98 10.39 -20.56
N SER A 351 -7.15 11.44 -21.35
CA SER A 351 -7.38 11.33 -22.80
C SER A 351 -6.07 10.98 -23.52
N ILE A 352 -6.08 9.96 -24.38
CA ILE A 352 -4.91 9.59 -25.21
C ILE A 352 -4.62 10.65 -26.28
N GLU A 353 -5.66 11.30 -26.79
CA GLU A 353 -5.54 12.38 -27.79
C GLU A 353 -4.87 13.62 -27.18
N LYS A 354 -5.29 14.01 -25.97
CA LYS A 354 -4.89 15.27 -25.33
C LYS A 354 -3.78 15.13 -24.29
N ASP A 355 -3.44 13.91 -23.89
CA ASP A 355 -2.54 13.57 -22.78
C ASP A 355 -2.85 14.34 -21.48
N THR A 356 -4.13 14.57 -21.18
CA THR A 356 -4.61 15.33 -20.00
C THR A 356 -5.72 14.58 -19.28
N VAL A 357 -5.86 14.83 -17.96
CA VAL A 357 -6.97 14.28 -17.17
C VAL A 357 -8.29 14.90 -17.62
N VAL A 358 -9.26 14.07 -17.98
CA VAL A 358 -10.60 14.47 -18.42
C VAL A 358 -11.70 14.04 -17.46
N ASN A 359 -11.43 13.10 -16.56
CA ASN A 359 -12.38 12.67 -15.53
C ASN A 359 -11.64 12.05 -14.32
N THR A 360 -12.33 11.98 -13.18
CA THR A 360 -11.89 11.30 -11.96
C THR A 360 -13.03 10.43 -11.43
N ILE A 361 -12.76 9.14 -11.22
CA ILE A 361 -13.74 8.16 -10.74
C ILE A 361 -13.43 7.83 -9.28
N TYR A 362 -14.31 8.23 -8.37
CA TYR A 362 -14.17 7.94 -6.93
C TYR A 362 -14.66 6.54 -6.58
N LEU A 363 -13.93 5.82 -5.73
CA LEU A 363 -14.13 4.40 -5.46
C LEU A 363 -14.78 4.08 -4.11
N LYS A 364 -15.39 5.06 -3.46
CA LYS A 364 -16.07 4.87 -2.17
C LYS A 364 -17.38 4.09 -2.35
N PRO A 365 -17.55 2.90 -1.73
CA PRO A 365 -18.72 2.04 -1.97
C PRO A 365 -20.02 2.54 -1.34
N ASP A 366 -19.96 3.45 -0.37
CA ASP A 366 -21.14 3.97 0.33
C ASP A 366 -21.03 5.49 0.59
N PRO A 367 -22.09 6.29 0.36
CA PRO A 367 -22.06 7.73 0.63
C PRO A 367 -21.76 8.11 2.08
N ARG A 368 -22.06 7.24 3.06
CA ARG A 368 -21.85 7.50 4.49
C ARG A 368 -20.36 7.55 4.89
N ILE A 369 -19.49 6.97 4.06
CA ILE A 369 -18.05 6.94 4.29
C ILE A 369 -17.27 7.88 3.37
N ARG A 370 -17.97 8.77 2.65
CA ARG A 370 -17.36 9.59 1.60
C ARG A 370 -16.19 10.45 2.07
N GLN A 371 -16.15 10.82 3.35
CA GLN A 371 -15.11 11.66 3.95
C GLN A 371 -13.88 10.86 4.39
N PHE A 372 -13.99 9.54 4.53
CA PHE A 372 -12.88 8.70 4.95
C PHE A 372 -12.00 8.32 3.75
N ARG A 373 -10.77 7.92 4.06
CA ARG A 373 -9.82 7.35 3.10
C ARG A 373 -9.43 5.94 3.53
N GLY A 374 -8.94 5.14 2.59
CA GLY A 374 -8.49 3.76 2.85
C GLY A 374 -9.11 2.72 1.92
N VAL A 375 -9.53 3.09 0.72
CA VAL A 375 -9.88 2.13 -0.34
C VAL A 375 -8.61 1.55 -0.98
N ILE A 376 -7.55 2.36 -1.09
CA ILE A 376 -6.23 2.00 -1.66
C ILE A 376 -6.37 1.30 -3.01
N PRO A 377 -6.71 2.02 -4.08
CA PRO A 377 -6.73 1.43 -5.41
C PRO A 377 -5.32 1.08 -5.89
N PHE A 378 -5.13 -0.17 -6.28
CA PHE A 378 -3.84 -0.69 -6.71
C PHE A 378 -3.90 -1.17 -8.17
N GLY A 379 -3.92 -2.48 -8.42
CA GLY A 379 -4.01 -3.04 -9.77
C GLY A 379 -5.34 -2.75 -10.45
N LEU A 380 -5.33 -2.77 -11.78
CA LEU A 380 -6.53 -2.60 -12.60
C LEU A 380 -6.44 -3.40 -13.92
N ALA A 381 -7.59 -3.80 -14.46
CA ALA A 381 -7.68 -4.59 -15.70
C ALA A 381 -8.94 -4.22 -16.50
N LEU A 382 -8.85 -4.26 -17.83
CA LEU A 382 -10.00 -4.10 -18.72
C LEU A 382 -10.56 -5.46 -19.12
N SER A 383 -11.87 -5.52 -19.35
CA SER A 383 -12.48 -6.61 -20.12
C SER A 383 -11.92 -6.62 -21.56
N PRO A 384 -11.93 -7.77 -22.26
CA PRO A 384 -11.43 -7.87 -23.63
C PRO A 384 -12.09 -6.89 -24.61
N ASP A 385 -13.37 -6.57 -24.40
CA ASP A 385 -14.13 -5.59 -25.18
C ASP A 385 -13.91 -4.14 -24.75
N LYS A 386 -13.09 -3.91 -23.71
CA LYS A 386 -12.76 -2.61 -23.10
C LYS A 386 -13.96 -1.85 -22.52
N ASN A 387 -15.12 -2.49 -22.35
CA ASN A 387 -16.32 -1.83 -21.81
C ASN A 387 -16.36 -1.80 -20.29
N ARG A 388 -15.68 -2.73 -19.61
CA ARG A 388 -15.58 -2.78 -18.15
C ARG A 388 -14.14 -2.61 -17.69
N LEU A 389 -13.98 -1.78 -16.67
CA LEU A 389 -12.75 -1.63 -15.92
C LEU A 389 -12.93 -2.26 -14.53
N PHE A 390 -12.00 -3.12 -14.14
CA PHE A 390 -11.92 -3.73 -12.82
C PHE A 390 -10.76 -3.11 -12.06
N VAL A 391 -10.97 -2.71 -10.81
CA VAL A 391 -9.96 -2.07 -9.97
C VAL A 391 -9.86 -2.80 -8.65
N ALA A 392 -8.67 -3.26 -8.28
CA ALA A 392 -8.42 -3.80 -6.96
C ALA A 392 -8.45 -2.67 -5.92
N CYS A 393 -9.29 -2.82 -4.92
CA CYS A 393 -9.46 -1.90 -3.79
C CYS A 393 -8.86 -2.56 -2.54
N SER A 394 -7.55 -2.48 -2.40
CA SER A 394 -6.75 -3.24 -1.42
C SER A 394 -7.24 -3.03 0.01
N GLY A 395 -7.54 -1.77 0.36
CA GLY A 395 -7.92 -1.37 1.71
C GLY A 395 -9.36 -1.74 2.10
N ILE A 396 -10.18 -2.25 1.18
CA ILE A 396 -11.54 -2.76 1.49
C ILE A 396 -11.78 -4.18 1.00
N ASN A 397 -10.72 -4.92 0.65
CA ASN A 397 -10.77 -6.33 0.25
C ASN A 397 -11.80 -6.61 -0.86
N ALA A 398 -11.77 -5.81 -1.92
CA ALA A 398 -12.75 -5.89 -2.99
C ALA A 398 -12.16 -5.52 -4.35
N VAL A 399 -12.92 -5.83 -5.40
CA VAL A 399 -12.72 -5.32 -6.76
C VAL A 399 -13.89 -4.43 -7.14
N ALA A 400 -13.63 -3.16 -7.46
CA ALA A 400 -14.62 -2.27 -8.05
C ALA A 400 -14.81 -2.60 -9.55
N VAL A 401 -16.06 -2.61 -10.00
CA VAL A 401 -16.45 -2.77 -11.41
C VAL A 401 -16.96 -1.42 -11.92
N ILE A 402 -16.40 -0.94 -13.02
CA ILE A 402 -16.66 0.39 -13.61
C ILE A 402 -17.07 0.20 -15.08
N ASP A 403 -18.12 0.89 -15.53
CA ASP A 403 -18.37 1.04 -16.97
C ASP A 403 -17.35 2.03 -17.52
N ALA A 404 -16.48 1.57 -18.41
CA ALA A 404 -15.35 2.33 -18.95
C ALA A 404 -15.77 3.39 -19.99
N ARG A 405 -17.01 3.35 -20.49
CA ARG A 405 -17.57 4.34 -21.42
C ARG A 405 -18.30 5.43 -20.67
N GLU A 406 -19.11 5.04 -19.68
CA GLU A 406 -19.82 5.99 -18.80
C GLU A 406 -18.94 6.57 -17.70
N LEU A 407 -17.77 5.96 -17.46
CA LEU A 407 -16.80 6.34 -16.43
C LEU A 407 -17.43 6.34 -15.03
N LYS A 408 -18.23 5.30 -14.74
CA LYS A 408 -19.05 5.20 -13.52
C LYS A 408 -18.88 3.85 -12.84
N VAL A 409 -18.73 3.87 -11.51
CA VAL A 409 -18.73 2.66 -10.68
C VAL A 409 -20.10 2.00 -10.70
N MET A 410 -20.12 0.71 -11.04
CA MET A 410 -21.31 -0.14 -11.09
C MET A 410 -21.53 -0.90 -9.78
N GLY A 411 -20.44 -1.29 -9.10
CA GLY A 411 -20.49 -2.03 -7.84
C GLY A 411 -19.16 -2.69 -7.50
N TYR A 412 -19.18 -3.62 -6.53
CA TYR A 412 -17.99 -4.22 -5.93
C TYR A 412 -18.16 -5.73 -5.72
N ILE A 413 -17.05 -6.46 -5.88
CA ILE A 413 -16.94 -7.91 -5.68
C ILE A 413 -16.01 -8.15 -4.48
N PRO A 414 -16.38 -8.94 -3.46
CA PRO A 414 -15.49 -9.23 -2.33
C PRO A 414 -14.38 -10.20 -2.75
N THR A 415 -13.19 -10.02 -2.19
CA THR A 415 -11.99 -10.83 -2.46
C THR A 415 -11.32 -11.29 -1.16
N GLY A 416 -10.19 -11.99 -1.29
CA GLY A 416 -9.23 -12.17 -0.21
C GLY A 416 -8.60 -10.85 0.25
N TRP A 417 -7.75 -10.91 1.28
CA TRP A 417 -7.13 -9.75 1.89
C TRP A 417 -6.08 -9.12 0.97
N PHE A 418 -6.23 -7.82 0.76
CA PHE A 418 -5.30 -6.97 0.02
C PHE A 418 -5.16 -7.42 -1.46
N PRO A 419 -6.24 -7.33 -2.28
CA PRO A 419 -6.14 -7.57 -3.71
C PRO A 419 -5.13 -6.60 -4.34
N ALA A 420 -4.07 -7.12 -4.98
CA ALA A 420 -2.96 -6.32 -5.48
C ALA A 420 -2.98 -6.14 -7.00
N LYS A 421 -3.12 -7.24 -7.76
CA LYS A 421 -3.19 -7.25 -9.22
C LYS A 421 -4.30 -8.17 -9.68
N LEU A 422 -4.85 -7.90 -10.86
CA LEU A 422 -5.93 -8.67 -11.45
C LEU A 422 -5.81 -8.73 -12.97
N LYS A 423 -6.38 -9.79 -13.56
CA LYS A 423 -6.48 -10.01 -15.01
C LYS A 423 -7.86 -10.58 -15.34
N VAL A 424 -8.34 -10.28 -16.55
CA VAL A 424 -9.59 -10.83 -17.09
C VAL A 424 -9.24 -11.94 -18.08
N SER A 425 -9.99 -13.05 -18.05
CA SER A 425 -9.83 -14.13 -19.04
C SER A 425 -10.12 -13.63 -20.45
N GLY A 426 -9.52 -14.28 -21.46
CA GLY A 426 -9.68 -13.87 -22.86
C GLY A 426 -11.13 -13.91 -23.37
N ASP A 427 -11.99 -14.73 -22.77
CA ASP A 427 -13.43 -14.79 -23.07
C ASP A 427 -14.27 -13.77 -22.30
N GLY A 428 -13.66 -12.99 -21.40
CA GLY A 428 -14.33 -11.96 -20.61
C GLY A 428 -15.24 -12.48 -19.50
N LYS A 429 -15.16 -13.77 -19.13
CA LYS A 429 -16.07 -14.38 -18.14
C LYS A 429 -15.49 -14.56 -16.75
N LYS A 430 -14.16 -14.62 -16.62
CA LYS A 430 -13.47 -14.87 -15.35
C LYS A 430 -12.57 -13.70 -14.99
N LEU A 431 -12.49 -13.42 -13.71
CA LEU A 431 -11.49 -12.54 -13.11
C LEU A 431 -10.50 -13.38 -12.30
N ILE A 432 -9.22 -13.09 -12.47
CA ILE A 432 -8.12 -13.69 -11.73
C ILE A 432 -7.48 -12.59 -10.88
N VAL A 433 -7.43 -12.75 -9.56
CA VAL A 433 -7.00 -11.73 -8.60
C VAL A 433 -5.88 -12.28 -7.72
N ALA A 434 -4.74 -11.60 -7.67
CA ALA A 434 -3.68 -11.88 -6.71
C ALA A 434 -3.94 -11.07 -5.43
N ASN A 435 -4.22 -11.76 -4.32
CA ASN A 435 -4.41 -11.18 -2.99
C ASN A 435 -3.10 -11.33 -2.19
N ALA A 436 -2.47 -10.21 -1.87
CA ALA A 436 -1.12 -10.18 -1.30
C ALA A 436 -1.05 -10.80 0.11
N LYS A 437 -2.11 -10.63 0.90
CA LYS A 437 -2.20 -11.11 2.29
C LYS A 437 -3.09 -12.36 2.43
N GLY A 438 -3.77 -12.75 1.36
CA GLY A 438 -4.57 -13.98 1.29
C GLY A 438 -5.67 -14.01 2.36
N PHE A 439 -5.53 -14.89 3.36
CA PHE A 439 -6.43 -14.96 4.52
C PHE A 439 -5.75 -14.52 5.83
N GLY A 440 -4.53 -13.98 5.76
CA GLY A 440 -3.69 -13.69 6.92
C GLY A 440 -2.86 -14.91 7.36
N SER A 441 -1.99 -14.72 8.37
CA SER A 441 -1.17 -15.78 8.96
C SER A 441 -1.90 -16.59 10.03
N GLY A 442 -2.92 -15.99 10.67
CA GLY A 442 -3.47 -16.49 11.93
C GLY A 442 -2.47 -16.34 13.10
N PRO A 443 -2.81 -16.84 14.30
CA PRO A 443 -1.90 -16.88 15.43
C PRO A 443 -0.64 -17.68 15.11
N ASN A 444 0.53 -17.14 15.45
CA ASN A 444 1.84 -17.75 15.21
C ASN A 444 2.48 -18.33 16.48
N GLY A 445 1.65 -18.68 17.48
CA GLY A 445 2.02 -19.19 18.80
C GLY A 445 0.87 -19.96 19.45
N GLY A 446 1.07 -20.39 20.70
CA GLY A 446 0.12 -21.25 21.42
C GLY A 446 0.18 -22.73 21.07
N SER A 447 -0.54 -23.54 21.84
CA SER A 447 -0.59 -25.00 21.77
C SER A 447 -1.09 -25.54 20.44
N THR A 448 -1.88 -24.76 19.70
CA THR A 448 -2.40 -25.14 18.37
C THR A 448 -1.47 -24.76 17.22
N PHE A 449 -0.42 -23.95 17.46
CA PHE A 449 0.52 -23.55 16.42
C PHE A 449 1.62 -24.60 16.24
N ASN A 450 1.68 -25.16 15.04
CA ASN A 450 2.71 -26.11 14.65
C ASN A 450 3.82 -25.38 13.89
N LEU A 451 5.05 -25.43 14.42
CA LEU A 451 6.21 -24.79 13.79
C LEU A 451 6.62 -25.55 12.52
N GLY A 452 6.33 -24.97 11.37
CA GLY A 452 6.73 -25.47 10.06
C GLY A 452 8.13 -25.00 9.62
N PRO A 453 8.61 -25.43 8.44
CA PRO A 453 9.88 -25.00 7.87
C PRO A 453 9.93 -23.50 7.52
N GLU A 454 8.79 -22.80 7.49
CA GLU A 454 8.68 -21.35 7.39
C GLU A 454 9.08 -20.61 8.68
N GLY A 455 9.14 -21.30 9.82
CA GLY A 455 9.32 -20.70 11.13
C GLY A 455 8.04 -20.04 11.65
N SER A 456 8.18 -19.05 12.53
CA SER A 456 7.06 -18.33 13.17
C SER A 456 6.92 -16.87 12.75
N TYR A 457 7.79 -16.40 11.84
CA TYR A 457 7.76 -15.01 11.40
C TYR A 457 6.56 -14.75 10.48
N ILE A 458 5.71 -13.78 10.86
CA ILE A 458 4.44 -13.51 10.19
C ILE A 458 4.60 -13.25 8.68
N GLY A 459 5.69 -12.58 8.26
CA GLY A 459 5.92 -12.30 6.85
C GLY A 459 6.21 -13.55 5.99
N SER A 460 6.62 -14.65 6.61
CA SER A 460 6.80 -15.95 5.96
C SER A 460 5.53 -16.82 6.03
N LEU A 461 4.72 -16.61 7.08
CA LEU A 461 3.47 -17.35 7.34
C LEU A 461 2.28 -16.80 6.57
N MET A 462 2.24 -15.50 6.29
CA MET A 462 1.15 -14.83 5.59
C MET A 462 1.19 -15.15 4.09
N LYS A 463 0.66 -16.31 3.74
CA LYS A 463 0.56 -16.77 2.35
C LYS A 463 -0.46 -15.92 1.58
N GLY A 464 -0.12 -15.57 0.35
CA GLY A 464 -1.07 -14.94 -0.57
C GLY A 464 -2.00 -15.95 -1.24
N THR A 465 -2.90 -15.46 -2.08
CA THR A 465 -3.74 -16.30 -2.93
C THR A 465 -3.85 -15.76 -4.35
N VAL A 466 -4.00 -16.64 -5.33
CA VAL A 466 -4.57 -16.31 -6.64
C VAL A 466 -6.02 -16.81 -6.67
N GLU A 467 -6.96 -15.89 -6.67
CA GLU A 467 -8.41 -16.11 -6.66
C GLU A 467 -8.94 -16.10 -8.10
N VAL A 468 -9.75 -17.09 -8.48
CA VAL A 468 -10.42 -17.19 -9.78
C VAL A 468 -11.93 -17.17 -9.58
N LEU A 469 -12.60 -16.14 -10.10
CA LEU A 469 -14.03 -15.91 -9.89
C LEU A 469 -14.77 -15.61 -11.20
N ASP A 470 -16.07 -15.90 -11.23
CA ASP A 470 -16.96 -15.51 -12.33
C ASP A 470 -17.23 -14.00 -12.27
N ILE A 471 -17.13 -13.34 -13.42
CA ILE A 471 -17.56 -11.95 -13.54
C ILE A 471 -19.09 -11.93 -13.42
N PRO A 472 -19.65 -11.25 -12.39
CA PRO A 472 -21.07 -11.30 -12.10
C PRO A 472 -21.87 -10.50 -13.14
N SER A 473 -23.15 -10.85 -13.27
CA SER A 473 -24.13 -9.98 -13.92
C SER A 473 -24.33 -8.69 -13.11
N ASP A 474 -24.91 -7.67 -13.76
CA ASP A 474 -25.18 -6.38 -13.11
C ASP A 474 -26.16 -6.48 -11.94
N GLU A 475 -27.03 -7.49 -11.96
CA GLU A 475 -27.97 -7.74 -10.87
C GLU A 475 -27.27 -8.39 -9.68
N GLU A 476 -26.45 -9.43 -9.92
CA GLU A 476 -25.66 -10.09 -8.87
C GLU A 476 -24.68 -9.12 -8.20
N LEU A 477 -24.08 -8.21 -8.99
CA LEU A 477 -23.14 -7.20 -8.52
C LEU A 477 -23.73 -6.29 -7.42
N LYS A 478 -25.05 -6.03 -7.44
CA LYS A 478 -25.72 -5.26 -6.38
C LYS A 478 -25.70 -6.00 -5.04
N GLY A 479 -25.89 -7.31 -5.07
CA GLY A 479 -25.81 -8.17 -3.89
C GLY A 479 -24.39 -8.23 -3.33
N LEU A 480 -23.41 -8.44 -4.21
CA LEU A 480 -21.99 -8.47 -3.86
C LEU A 480 -21.51 -7.13 -3.28
N THR A 481 -22.00 -6.00 -3.82
CA THR A 481 -21.69 -4.67 -3.29
C THR A 481 -22.16 -4.51 -1.85
N LYS A 482 -23.38 -4.97 -1.53
CA LYS A 482 -23.90 -4.95 -0.15
C LYS A 482 -23.03 -5.83 0.77
N LYS A 483 -22.56 -6.97 0.27
CA LYS A 483 -21.67 -7.87 1.01
C LYS A 483 -20.31 -7.20 1.31
N VAL A 484 -19.70 -6.54 0.32
CA VAL A 484 -18.45 -5.75 0.51
C VAL A 484 -18.65 -4.68 1.58
N ILE A 485 -19.77 -3.94 1.54
CA ILE A 485 -20.06 -2.92 2.55
C ILE A 485 -20.18 -3.55 3.94
N SER A 486 -20.93 -4.65 4.10
CA SER A 486 -21.08 -5.33 5.39
C SER A 486 -19.81 -6.01 5.91
N ASN A 487 -18.93 -6.44 5.00
CA ASN A 487 -17.64 -7.04 5.35
C ASN A 487 -16.64 -6.02 5.89
N ASN A 488 -16.84 -4.74 5.60
CA ASN A 488 -15.92 -3.67 5.98
C ASN A 488 -16.47 -2.76 7.08
N PHE A 489 -17.80 -2.59 7.15
CA PHE A 489 -18.40 -1.56 8.00
C PHE A 489 -19.71 -2.03 8.65
N THR A 490 -19.84 -1.72 9.94
CA THR A 490 -21.15 -1.61 10.60
C THR A 490 -21.50 -0.15 10.78
N PHE A 491 -22.76 0.23 10.50
CA PHE A 491 -23.23 1.61 10.58
C PHE A 491 -24.35 1.76 11.58
N ASP A 492 -24.17 2.67 12.54
CA ASP A 492 -25.18 3.00 13.52
C ASP A 492 -25.30 4.49 13.70
N ARG A 493 -26.49 4.97 14.03
CA ARG A 493 -26.65 6.36 14.43
C ARG A 493 -26.05 6.57 15.81
N ALA A 494 -25.42 7.71 16.04
CA ALA A 494 -24.78 8.01 17.33
C ALA A 494 -25.78 8.09 18.50
N ASP A 495 -27.08 8.21 18.23
CA ASP A 495 -28.18 8.18 19.21
C ASP A 495 -28.79 6.78 19.39
N ALA A 496 -28.27 5.75 18.71
CA ALA A 496 -28.73 4.38 18.85
C ALA A 496 -28.61 3.89 20.30
N GLN A 497 -29.60 3.12 20.75
CA GLN A 497 -29.70 2.64 22.14
C GLN A 497 -28.42 1.93 22.62
N LYS A 498 -27.72 1.23 21.72
CA LYS A 498 -26.47 0.53 22.02
C LYS A 498 -25.34 1.43 22.52
N PHE A 499 -25.39 2.74 22.27
CA PHE A 499 -24.41 3.70 22.78
C PHE A 499 -24.81 4.34 24.11
N SER A 500 -25.96 3.96 24.69
CA SER A 500 -26.47 4.55 25.95
C SER A 500 -25.50 4.41 27.12
N TRP A 501 -24.70 3.34 27.16
CA TRP A 501 -23.68 3.13 28.20
C TRP A 501 -22.55 4.17 28.13
N ARG A 502 -22.34 4.83 26.97
CA ARG A 502 -21.29 5.84 26.78
C ARG A 502 -21.66 7.24 27.28
N LYS A 503 -22.90 7.48 27.73
CA LYS A 503 -23.35 8.81 28.20
C LYS A 503 -22.39 9.42 29.23
N LYS A 504 -21.86 8.60 30.15
CA LYS A 504 -20.88 9.01 31.18
C LYS A 504 -19.42 8.67 30.84
N ASN A 505 -19.13 8.15 29.65
CA ASN A 505 -17.77 7.84 29.23
C ASN A 505 -16.97 9.16 29.06
N PRO A 506 -15.75 9.28 29.61
CA PRO A 506 -14.95 10.50 29.47
C PRO A 506 -14.55 10.78 28.01
N VAL A 507 -14.45 9.75 27.17
CA VAL A 507 -14.13 9.90 25.74
C VAL A 507 -15.42 10.07 24.93
N PRO A 508 -15.58 11.21 24.22
CA PRO A 508 -16.67 11.43 23.28
C PRO A 508 -16.79 10.30 22.24
N LEU A 509 -18.02 9.96 21.84
CA LEU A 509 -18.29 8.98 20.79
C LEU A 509 -17.85 9.48 19.41
N PHE A 510 -17.95 10.79 19.19
CA PHE A 510 -17.48 11.47 17.98
C PHE A 510 -16.98 12.88 18.34
N PRO A 511 -16.13 13.48 17.49
CA PRO A 511 -15.61 14.84 17.74
C PRO A 511 -16.73 15.86 17.97
N GLY A 512 -16.66 16.58 19.08
CA GLY A 512 -17.64 17.61 19.43
C GLY A 512 -18.93 17.14 20.11
N GLU A 513 -19.10 15.85 20.44
CA GLU A 513 -20.27 15.37 21.19
C GLU A 513 -20.38 16.06 22.58
N LYS A 514 -19.25 16.12 23.31
CA LYS A 514 -19.14 16.74 24.63
C LYS A 514 -17.69 17.11 24.95
N GLU A 515 -17.49 17.97 25.93
CA GLU A 515 -16.16 18.23 26.47
C GLU A 515 -15.68 17.03 27.30
N SER A 516 -14.48 16.53 26.99
CA SER A 516 -13.84 15.48 27.77
C SER A 516 -13.26 16.04 29.07
N PRO A 517 -13.40 15.34 30.21
CA PRO A 517 -12.68 15.70 31.43
C PRO A 517 -11.18 15.43 31.33
N ILE A 518 -10.73 14.68 30.31
CA ILE A 518 -9.31 14.39 30.07
C ILE A 518 -8.62 15.67 29.58
N LYS A 519 -7.60 16.13 30.32
CA LYS A 519 -6.83 17.34 29.99
C LYS A 519 -5.50 17.05 29.32
N HIS A 520 -4.92 15.87 29.57
CA HIS A 520 -3.64 15.45 29.02
C HIS A 520 -3.72 14.00 28.55
N VAL A 521 -3.06 13.71 27.44
CA VAL A 521 -2.86 12.36 26.92
C VAL A 521 -1.35 12.16 26.78
N VAL A 522 -0.82 11.12 27.40
CA VAL A 522 0.58 10.69 27.20
C VAL A 522 0.53 9.49 26.27
N PHE A 523 1.05 9.66 25.07
CA PHE A 523 1.13 8.61 24.06
C PHE A 523 2.53 8.01 24.05
N ILE A 524 2.64 6.69 24.28
CA ILE A 524 3.89 5.95 24.31
C ILE A 524 3.79 4.84 23.27
N SER A 525 4.64 4.90 22.24
CA SER A 525 4.77 3.80 21.29
C SER A 525 5.61 2.68 21.89
N LYS A 526 5.09 1.45 21.84
CA LYS A 526 5.85 0.22 22.12
C LYS A 526 5.68 -0.74 20.95
N GLU A 527 6.76 -0.96 20.24
CA GLU A 527 6.86 -1.81 19.06
C GLU A 527 7.04 -3.30 19.41
N ASN A 528 6.77 -4.20 18.46
CA ASN A 528 7.23 -5.59 18.42
C ASN A 528 6.49 -6.67 19.22
N ARG A 529 5.30 -6.48 19.80
CA ARG A 529 4.51 -7.62 20.37
C ARG A 529 3.00 -7.38 20.22
N THR A 530 2.23 -8.46 20.03
CA THR A 530 0.76 -8.39 20.01
C THR A 530 0.18 -8.30 21.42
N TYR A 531 -1.12 -8.02 21.52
CA TYR A 531 -1.82 -7.95 22.80
C TYR A 531 -1.66 -9.25 23.61
N ASP A 532 -2.03 -10.40 23.03
CA ASP A 532 -2.06 -11.68 23.75
C ASP A 532 -0.68 -12.18 24.17
N GLU A 533 0.38 -11.85 23.43
CA GLU A 533 1.75 -12.23 23.79
C GLU A 533 2.22 -11.66 25.14
N ILE A 534 1.63 -10.54 25.58
CA ILE A 534 1.94 -9.87 26.84
C ILE A 534 0.79 -9.97 27.84
N PHE A 535 -0.44 -9.71 27.38
CA PHE A 535 -1.62 -9.52 28.22
C PHE A 535 -2.61 -10.69 28.18
N GLY A 536 -2.34 -11.77 27.43
CA GLY A 536 -3.22 -12.93 27.33
C GLY A 536 -3.62 -13.56 28.67
N GLN A 537 -2.77 -13.40 29.70
CA GLN A 537 -2.98 -13.91 31.06
C GLN A 537 -3.66 -12.90 32.01
N VAL A 538 -3.97 -11.69 31.57
CA VAL A 538 -4.55 -10.64 32.44
C VAL A 538 -6.05 -10.87 32.60
N GLU A 539 -6.48 -11.31 33.78
CA GLU A 539 -7.88 -11.69 34.09
C GLU A 539 -8.95 -10.64 33.76
N LYS A 540 -8.60 -9.34 33.81
CA LYS A 540 -9.55 -8.25 33.50
C LYS A 540 -9.63 -7.88 32.01
N GLY A 541 -8.81 -8.49 31.18
CA GLY A 541 -8.84 -8.36 29.73
C GLY A 541 -9.38 -9.61 29.08
N ASN A 542 -9.84 -9.49 27.84
CA ASN A 542 -10.25 -10.60 27.00
C ASN A 542 -9.06 -11.06 26.12
N GLY A 543 -8.18 -11.87 26.71
CA GLY A 543 -7.00 -12.40 26.02
C GLY A 543 -6.85 -13.92 26.14
N GLU A 544 -5.98 -14.48 25.30
CA GLU A 544 -5.68 -15.91 25.28
C GLU A 544 -4.36 -16.21 25.99
N GLU A 545 -4.44 -16.83 27.19
CA GLU A 545 -3.25 -17.19 27.99
C GLU A 545 -2.28 -18.11 27.23
N ASP A 546 -2.78 -19.02 26.41
CA ASP A 546 -1.95 -19.95 25.63
C ASP A 546 -1.05 -19.23 24.61
N LEU A 547 -1.43 -18.02 24.17
CA LEU A 547 -0.61 -17.19 23.29
C LEU A 547 0.44 -16.36 24.04
N ALA A 548 0.40 -16.31 25.37
CA ALA A 548 1.29 -15.48 26.17
C ALA A 548 2.74 -16.01 26.14
N ARG A 549 3.67 -15.17 25.69
CA ARG A 549 5.11 -15.49 25.62
C ARG A 549 5.94 -14.74 26.67
N TYR A 550 5.45 -13.57 27.09
CA TYR A 550 6.18 -12.64 27.94
C TYR A 550 5.41 -12.27 29.22
N GLY A 551 4.24 -12.84 29.46
CA GLY A 551 3.45 -12.53 30.66
C GLY A 551 4.05 -13.15 31.93
N ARG A 552 3.18 -13.75 32.74
CA ARG A 552 3.58 -14.49 33.94
C ARG A 552 4.01 -15.91 33.57
N HIS A 553 4.89 -16.48 34.38
CA HIS A 553 5.29 -17.89 34.25
C HIS A 553 5.95 -18.25 32.90
N ALA A 554 6.52 -17.27 32.19
CA ALA A 554 7.19 -17.48 30.93
C ALA A 554 8.50 -18.26 31.13
N SER A 555 8.79 -19.18 30.22
CA SER A 555 10.05 -19.94 30.22
C SER A 555 10.74 -19.77 28.88
N PHE A 556 12.03 -19.43 28.89
CA PHE A 556 12.80 -19.17 27.68
C PHE A 556 14.24 -19.66 27.81
N THR A 557 14.81 -20.04 26.67
CA THR A 557 16.18 -20.54 26.54
C THR A 557 16.94 -19.62 25.59
N ASN A 558 18.24 -19.41 25.86
CA ASN A 558 19.08 -18.65 24.95
C ASN A 558 19.20 -19.36 23.58
N ARG A 559 19.64 -18.63 22.55
CA ARG A 559 19.70 -19.17 21.17
C ARG A 559 20.58 -20.42 21.04
N ALA A 560 21.59 -20.56 21.89
CA ALA A 560 22.51 -21.70 21.88
C ALA A 560 21.95 -22.94 22.59
N GLY A 561 20.80 -22.84 23.27
CA GLY A 561 20.24 -23.93 24.07
C GLY A 561 20.99 -24.18 25.38
N THR A 562 21.94 -23.33 25.75
CA THR A 562 22.88 -23.58 26.85
C THR A 562 22.43 -23.01 28.19
N ASP A 563 21.50 -22.05 28.19
CA ASP A 563 21.00 -21.40 29.39
C ASP A 563 19.49 -21.19 29.30
N SER A 564 18.79 -21.39 30.41
CA SER A 564 17.33 -21.32 30.47
C SER A 564 16.85 -20.63 31.74
N MET A 565 15.83 -19.80 31.58
CA MET A 565 15.07 -19.19 32.67
C MET A 565 13.69 -19.82 32.65
N LEU A 566 13.28 -20.45 33.75
CA LEU A 566 11.99 -21.10 33.87
C LEU A 566 11.10 -20.28 34.78
N ASN A 567 9.82 -20.21 34.44
CA ASN A 567 8.78 -19.64 35.29
C ASN A 567 9.08 -18.18 35.72
N ALA A 568 9.52 -17.35 34.77
CA ALA A 568 9.82 -15.94 34.98
C ALA A 568 8.60 -15.07 34.67
N ASP A 569 8.39 -14.04 35.48
CA ASP A 569 7.51 -12.94 35.06
C ASP A 569 8.30 -11.99 34.17
N VAL A 570 7.84 -11.81 32.93
CA VAL A 570 8.44 -10.89 31.97
C VAL A 570 7.48 -9.70 31.77
N MET A 571 7.98 -8.58 31.27
CA MET A 571 7.19 -7.35 31.09
C MET A 571 6.48 -6.84 32.37
N VAL A 572 7.06 -7.07 33.56
CA VAL A 572 6.45 -6.78 34.87
C VAL A 572 5.84 -5.38 35.02
N ASN A 573 6.45 -4.35 34.41
CA ASN A 573 5.91 -2.98 34.44
C ASN A 573 4.60 -2.86 33.65
N HIS A 574 4.51 -3.52 32.49
CA HIS A 574 3.27 -3.55 31.69
C HIS A 574 2.18 -4.29 32.44
N LEU A 575 2.50 -5.44 33.05
CA LEU A 575 1.56 -6.20 33.87
C LEU A 575 1.08 -5.40 35.09
N LYS A 576 1.96 -4.61 35.72
CA LYS A 576 1.59 -3.75 36.87
C LYS A 576 0.68 -2.61 36.45
N LEU A 577 0.97 -1.92 35.34
CA LEU A 577 0.09 -0.89 34.78
C LEU A 577 -1.27 -1.48 34.39
N ALA A 578 -1.23 -2.61 33.70
CA ALA A 578 -2.39 -3.42 33.38
C ALA A 578 -2.99 -4.11 34.61
N HIS A 579 -2.52 -3.94 35.83
CA HIS A 579 -3.21 -4.36 37.04
C HIS A 579 -3.88 -3.15 37.70
N ASP A 580 -3.15 -2.05 37.86
CA ASP A 580 -3.57 -0.87 38.60
C ASP A 580 -4.55 0.04 37.84
N PHE A 581 -4.48 0.08 36.50
CA PHE A 581 -5.27 0.99 35.66
C PHE A 581 -6.24 0.24 34.74
N ALA A 582 -7.15 0.94 34.07
CA ALA A 582 -7.98 0.32 33.04
C ALA A 582 -7.12 -0.21 31.88
N ILE A 583 -7.49 -1.37 31.34
CA ILE A 583 -6.91 -1.93 30.10
C ILE A 583 -7.97 -1.87 29.01
N GLY A 584 -7.56 -1.53 27.80
CA GLY A 584 -8.36 -1.77 26.60
C GLY A 584 -7.94 -3.09 25.98
N ASP A 585 -8.89 -3.83 25.45
CA ASP A 585 -8.68 -5.03 24.65
C ASP A 585 -9.47 -4.91 23.33
N ASN A 586 -9.42 -5.96 22.50
CA ASN A 586 -10.14 -6.04 21.24
C ASN A 586 -9.88 -4.83 20.30
N PHE A 587 -8.60 -4.45 20.18
CA PHE A 587 -8.16 -3.41 19.25
C PHE A 587 -7.92 -4.01 17.87
N TYR A 588 -8.56 -3.39 16.88
CA TYR A 588 -8.38 -3.75 15.49
C TYR A 588 -7.29 -2.90 14.86
N VAL A 589 -6.27 -3.58 14.31
CA VAL A 589 -5.09 -2.96 13.72
C VAL A 589 -4.89 -3.50 12.30
N ASP A 590 -4.46 -2.64 11.40
CA ASP A 590 -4.19 -2.99 10.01
C ASP A 590 -2.68 -2.92 9.75
N SER A 591 -1.94 -3.74 10.52
CA SER A 591 -0.49 -3.73 10.51
C SER A 591 0.06 -5.11 10.77
N ASP A 592 1.07 -5.47 9.98
CA ASP A 592 1.72 -6.77 9.99
C ASP A 592 3.09 -6.69 10.67
N VAL A 593 3.77 -5.55 10.52
CA VAL A 593 5.11 -5.30 11.05
C VAL A 593 5.19 -3.89 11.67
N SER A 594 6.40 -3.45 11.98
CA SER A 594 6.61 -2.14 12.61
C SER A 594 6.48 -0.99 11.62
N ALA A 595 6.85 -1.20 10.36
CA ALA A 595 6.83 -0.15 9.35
C ALA A 595 5.41 0.38 9.08
N ASP A 596 4.44 -0.51 8.88
CA ASP A 596 3.02 -0.18 8.77
C ASP A 596 2.39 0.13 10.14
N GLY A 597 2.78 -0.58 11.20
CA GLY A 597 2.33 -0.31 12.57
C GLY A 597 2.56 1.12 13.03
N HIS A 598 3.75 1.68 12.77
CA HIS A 598 4.06 3.06 13.13
C HIS A 598 3.20 4.09 12.37
N ARG A 599 2.83 3.81 11.11
CA ARG A 599 1.93 4.66 10.32
C ARG A 599 0.52 4.64 10.92
N TRP A 600 0.03 3.44 11.25
CA TRP A 600 -1.29 3.28 11.88
C TRP A 600 -1.39 4.08 13.19
N LEU A 601 -0.34 4.04 14.02
CA LEU A 601 -0.29 4.77 15.30
C LEU A 601 -0.44 6.30 15.17
N VAL A 602 -0.14 6.86 13.99
CA VAL A 602 -0.28 8.29 13.69
C VAL A 602 -1.36 8.59 12.66
N ASN A 603 -2.33 7.67 12.51
CA ASN A 603 -3.46 7.81 11.60
C ASN A 603 -3.05 7.95 10.12
N THR A 604 -1.92 7.35 9.75
CA THR A 604 -1.50 7.15 8.37
C THR A 604 -1.79 5.72 7.95
N TYR A 605 -2.36 5.55 6.76
CA TYR A 605 -2.75 4.24 6.27
C TYR A 605 -1.79 3.86 5.13
N PRO A 606 -1.01 2.76 5.25
CA PRO A 606 -0.03 2.37 4.24
C PRO A 606 -0.67 2.20 2.86
N ASN A 607 -0.15 2.90 1.86
CA ASN A 607 -0.59 2.71 0.48
C ASN A 607 0.16 1.54 -0.19
N GLU A 608 -0.16 1.26 -1.45
CA GLU A 608 0.43 0.19 -2.25
C GLU A 608 1.96 0.28 -2.37
N TRP A 609 2.51 1.50 -2.40
CA TRP A 609 3.95 1.70 -2.48
C TRP A 609 4.62 1.24 -1.19
N VAL A 610 4.06 1.59 -0.03
CA VAL A 610 4.57 1.14 1.27
C VAL A 610 4.46 -0.37 1.41
N GLU A 611 3.31 -0.94 1.08
CA GLU A 611 3.03 -2.37 1.25
C GLU A 611 3.98 -3.23 0.41
N THR A 612 4.28 -2.79 -0.82
CA THR A 612 5.21 -3.49 -1.71
C THR A 612 6.67 -3.31 -1.30
N CYS A 613 7.07 -2.10 -0.92
CA CYS A 613 8.45 -1.80 -0.57
C CYS A 613 8.83 -2.29 0.83
N THR A 614 7.91 -2.28 1.79
CA THR A 614 8.11 -2.82 3.14
C THR A 614 8.36 -4.32 3.08
N ALA A 615 7.50 -5.06 2.37
CA ALA A 615 7.67 -6.50 2.20
C ALA A 615 9.04 -6.82 1.57
N ALA A 616 9.41 -6.11 0.49
CA ALA A 616 10.71 -6.30 -0.16
C ALA A 616 11.90 -5.93 0.75
N SER A 617 11.79 -4.84 1.52
CA SER A 617 12.85 -4.39 2.44
C SER A 617 13.09 -5.40 3.57
N TYR A 618 12.02 -5.89 4.21
CA TYR A 618 12.11 -6.90 5.27
C TYR A 618 12.61 -8.25 4.76
N GLY A 619 12.41 -8.55 3.47
CA GLY A 619 13.04 -9.69 2.78
C GLY A 619 14.50 -9.47 2.37
N GLY A 620 15.12 -8.34 2.72
CA GLY A 620 16.49 -8.00 2.29
C GLY A 620 16.61 -7.66 0.80
N ASN A 621 15.48 -7.38 0.14
CA ASN A 621 15.33 -7.19 -1.30
C ASN A 621 15.04 -5.77 -1.74
N ARG A 622 15.22 -4.82 -0.81
CA ARG A 622 15.27 -3.39 -1.06
C ARG A 622 16.22 -2.73 -0.06
N SER A 623 17.50 -3.06 -0.17
CA SER A 623 18.53 -2.64 0.81
C SER A 623 19.21 -1.33 0.39
N PHE A 624 19.47 -0.45 1.36
CA PHE A 624 20.21 0.79 1.13
C PHE A 624 21.60 0.51 0.53
N LYS A 625 22.00 1.30 -0.48
CA LYS A 625 23.32 1.24 -1.10
C LYS A 625 24.00 2.60 -1.04
N PHE A 626 24.90 2.78 -0.07
CA PHE A 626 25.58 4.05 0.21
C PHE A 626 26.26 4.66 -1.04
N ASN A 627 26.94 3.83 -1.83
CA ASN A 627 27.74 4.29 -2.97
C ASN A 627 26.96 4.34 -4.29
N SER A 628 25.64 4.12 -4.26
CA SER A 628 24.85 4.15 -5.48
C SER A 628 24.92 5.52 -6.14
N LYS A 629 24.99 5.53 -7.47
CA LYS A 629 25.00 6.74 -8.31
C LYS A 629 23.69 6.97 -9.05
N ALA A 630 22.72 6.07 -8.85
CA ALA A 630 21.37 6.26 -9.35
C ALA A 630 20.71 7.46 -8.63
N PRO A 631 19.77 8.17 -9.28
CA PRO A 631 19.14 9.36 -8.71
C PRO A 631 18.21 9.06 -7.51
N GLY A 632 17.61 7.87 -7.45
CA GLY A 632 16.77 7.46 -6.32
C GLY A 632 17.56 6.79 -5.18
N ILE A 633 16.87 6.57 -4.05
CA ILE A 633 17.36 5.77 -2.92
C ILE A 633 16.50 4.53 -2.70
N TYR A 634 17.12 3.43 -2.26
CA TYR A 634 16.44 2.17 -1.95
C TYR A 634 15.74 2.17 -0.57
N ALA A 635 16.35 2.82 0.44
CA ALA A 635 15.91 2.72 1.85
C ALA A 635 14.52 3.29 2.07
N MET A 636 13.74 2.64 2.93
CA MET A 636 12.36 3.03 3.21
C MET A 636 11.89 2.71 4.64
N ASN A 637 12.73 2.17 5.52
CA ASN A 637 12.28 1.76 6.86
C ASN A 637 13.39 1.96 7.90
N GLY A 638 13.25 3.00 8.71
CA GLY A 638 13.98 3.17 9.97
C GLY A 638 13.08 3.02 11.20
N ALA A 639 13.69 2.95 12.39
CA ALA A 639 12.99 2.71 13.65
C ALA A 639 12.12 3.89 14.12
N ALA A 640 12.28 5.08 13.52
CA ALA A 640 11.58 6.30 13.94
C ALA A 640 10.09 6.35 13.56
N GLY A 641 9.61 5.39 12.75
CA GLY A 641 8.21 5.37 12.31
C GLY A 641 7.85 6.51 11.37
N ALA A 642 8.83 7.00 10.60
CA ALA A 642 8.70 8.07 9.63
C ALA A 642 7.54 7.82 8.65
N ILE A 643 6.73 8.86 8.40
CA ILE A 643 5.79 8.89 7.28
C ILE A 643 6.56 9.43 6.07
N TYR A 644 6.55 8.70 4.96
CA TYR A 644 7.20 9.18 3.75
C TYR A 644 6.24 10.08 2.98
N PRO A 645 6.76 11.11 2.28
CA PRO A 645 5.94 11.94 1.40
C PRO A 645 5.13 11.13 0.37
N GLU A 646 5.66 9.99 -0.08
CA GLU A 646 5.03 9.02 -1.00
C GLU A 646 3.76 8.37 -0.43
N ASP A 647 3.64 8.25 0.89
CA ASP A 647 2.52 7.59 1.57
C ASP A 647 1.78 8.49 2.58
N TYR A 648 2.12 9.78 2.58
CA TYR A 648 1.45 10.76 3.41
C TYR A 648 -0.03 10.83 3.02
N ASN A 649 -0.93 10.70 3.99
CA ASN A 649 -2.36 10.76 3.74
C ASN A 649 -2.80 12.14 3.20
N GLU A 650 -3.85 12.15 2.37
CA GLU A 650 -4.43 13.38 1.82
C GLU A 650 -4.77 14.42 2.91
N ALA A 651 -5.36 14.00 4.03
CA ALA A 651 -5.73 14.87 5.15
C ALA A 651 -4.59 15.13 6.17
N GLY A 652 -3.44 14.49 5.96
CA GLY A 652 -2.32 14.45 6.88
C GLY A 652 -2.40 13.35 7.95
N SER A 653 -1.43 13.35 8.84
CA SER A 653 -1.32 12.49 10.02
C SER A 653 -2.09 13.06 11.20
N MET A 654 -2.12 12.31 12.32
CA MET A 654 -2.65 12.80 13.59
C MET A 654 -2.04 14.13 14.02
N TRP A 655 -0.75 14.38 13.72
CA TRP A 655 -0.06 15.62 14.08
C TRP A 655 -0.64 16.83 13.34
N ASP A 656 -0.88 16.70 12.03
CA ASP A 656 -1.52 17.74 11.22
C ASP A 656 -2.93 18.03 11.72
N HIS A 657 -3.66 17.00 12.15
CA HIS A 657 -4.99 17.17 12.73
C HIS A 657 -4.96 17.93 14.06
N LEU A 658 -3.98 17.66 14.94
CA LEU A 658 -3.82 18.39 16.19
C LEU A 658 -3.47 19.86 15.94
N GLU A 659 -2.51 20.14 15.06
CA GLU A 659 -2.12 21.50 14.67
C GLU A 659 -3.32 22.27 14.08
N ARG A 660 -4.02 21.67 13.10
CA ARG A 660 -5.19 22.27 12.44
C ARG A 660 -6.31 22.62 13.42
N ASN A 661 -6.44 21.87 14.51
CA ASN A 661 -7.45 22.11 15.55
C ASN A 661 -6.88 22.87 16.77
N GLN A 662 -5.68 23.44 16.66
CA GLN A 662 -5.04 24.23 17.73
C GLN A 662 -4.89 23.46 19.04
N VAL A 663 -4.70 22.13 18.96
CA VAL A 663 -4.41 21.29 20.12
C VAL A 663 -2.91 21.28 20.35
N ALA A 664 -2.46 21.81 21.49
CA ALA A 664 -1.06 21.80 21.84
C ALA A 664 -0.56 20.36 22.05
N PHE A 665 0.57 20.03 21.44
CA PHE A 665 1.24 18.75 21.63
C PHE A 665 2.76 18.95 21.70
N TYR A 666 3.44 17.98 22.29
CA TYR A 666 4.89 17.89 22.28
C TYR A 666 5.28 16.50 21.77
N ASN A 667 6.03 16.44 20.67
CA ASN A 667 6.43 15.21 20.02
C ASN A 667 7.96 15.04 20.14
N PHE A 668 8.40 13.89 20.65
CA PHE A 668 9.81 13.52 20.82
C PHE A 668 10.43 12.87 19.57
N GLY A 669 9.94 13.20 18.37
CA GLY A 669 10.48 12.71 17.09
C GLY A 669 9.71 11.55 16.45
N PHE A 670 8.61 11.07 17.04
CA PHE A 670 7.84 9.94 16.51
C PHE A 670 7.06 10.35 15.24
N SER A 671 7.37 9.69 14.12
CA SER A 671 6.69 9.86 12.82
C SER A 671 6.72 11.25 12.19
N ILE A 672 7.58 12.15 12.68
CA ILE A 672 7.81 13.49 12.08
C ILE A 672 9.16 13.59 11.36
N MET A 673 9.98 12.56 11.47
CA MET A 673 11.25 12.46 10.75
C MET A 673 10.98 12.15 9.28
N PHE A 674 11.50 12.97 8.38
CA PHE A 674 11.73 12.57 7.01
C PHE A 674 13.11 11.92 6.99
N GLU A 675 13.28 10.78 6.31
CA GLU A 675 14.59 10.14 6.16
C GLU A 675 15.28 10.41 4.79
N PRO A 676 15.51 11.67 4.34
CA PRO A 676 16.30 11.93 3.15
C PRO A 676 17.79 11.95 3.52
N GLY A 677 18.44 10.79 3.49
CA GLY A 677 19.86 10.65 3.84
C GLY A 677 20.06 10.14 5.26
N ILE A 678 21.21 9.53 5.52
CA ILE A 678 21.43 8.74 6.73
C ILE A 678 21.44 9.64 7.98
N TYR A 679 20.62 9.27 8.96
CA TYR A 679 20.63 9.77 10.34
C TYR A 679 21.32 8.72 11.21
N ASP A 680 22.03 9.14 12.26
CA ASP A 680 22.53 8.25 13.33
C ASP A 680 21.55 8.19 14.49
#